data_AF-A0ABD3B8V6-F1
#
_entry.id   AF-A0ABD3B8V6-F1
#
_cell.length_a   1.000
_cell.length_b   1.000
_cell.length_c   1.000
_cell.angle_alpha   90.00
_cell.angle_beta   90.00
_cell.angle_gamma   90.00
#
_symmetry.space_group_name_H-M   'P 1'
#
loop_
_entity.id
_entity.type
_entity.pdbx_description
1 polymer ?
#
loop_
_entity_poly.entity_id
_entity_poly.type
_entity_poly.pdbx_seq_one_letter_code
_entity_poly.pdbx_strand_id
1 'polypeptide(L)'
;MGTATALAPGLSRKLKKVLETRTDTPDLLASLNTLSSFYSENTPHSRRNLRSTIEKRGLSINEEFLAASASAQQALDQVEEEVNALADCCDKIAKALNNCNATTGDIISTTERLKQELENTTQRQEIASFFLRDYQLSNDEINALREEDLSEDFFKALAHVHEIHANCKLLLRTHHQSSQRAGLELMDMMAVYQEGAYERLCRWVQAECRRLGDFDNPEVSELLRTAIGCLKARPVLFKYCAEELANMRHNALFRRFISALTRGGPGGLPRPIEVHAHDPLRYVGDMLGWLHQALASERELVFALLDPDSVADTGPIAQRFSKISEKDVGKTESDLTFALDRIFEGVCRPFKLSITLEFYCHTMSDLLGRETALCNTLWALKDAAQKTFFDILKTRGEKLLRYPPLVAADLSPPPALREGVSVLLEIIETNDSMMVSLSGKKPAFEPVISALLDPIIQMCEQAAEAHKSKGVIQSSRRSRVSSDPAQQRRSSIDAILDNNRSSPSFQIRETPSRIFLINCLSAIRQPLLGHDVASEYVKKLGTMIENQIHGLVEKEVDTILRRCGLSNKMPHFYESLKTDKSISNPPLAETDDMSTAALSECLKAFFGLILGSENSLPEFEQMQAPSLRSEACLQLAKSLAEAYEIIYKGIMDPNNGYPDPRSLARHPPDQIRTILGI
;
A
#
# COMPACT_ATOMS: atom_id res chain seq x y z
N MET A 1 122.69 -129.36 -100.96
CA MET A 1 122.72 -128.89 -102.36
C MET A 1 121.38 -129.26 -102.96
N GLY A 2 120.40 -128.35 -103.04
CA GLY A 2 120.26 -127.31 -104.08
C GLY A 2 119.26 -127.87 -105.12
N THR A 3 118.11 -127.29 -105.40
CA THR A 3 117.87 -125.96 -105.98
C THR A 3 116.41 -125.50 -105.79
N ALA A 4 116.22 -124.19 -105.70
CA ALA A 4 114.96 -123.49 -105.49
C ALA A 4 114.08 -123.42 -106.76
N THR A 5 112.75 -123.48 -106.58
CA THR A 5 111.75 -123.03 -107.58
C THR A 5 110.59 -122.29 -106.90
N ALA A 6 110.17 -121.20 -107.53
CA ALA A 6 109.37 -120.11 -106.99
C ALA A 6 107.85 -120.35 -107.01
N LEU A 7 107.15 -119.96 -105.94
CA LEU A 7 105.69 -119.79 -105.88
C LEU A 7 105.30 -118.30 -106.05
N ALA A 8 104.22 -118.05 -106.79
CA ALA A 8 103.84 -116.75 -107.36
C ALA A 8 103.49 -115.64 -106.34
N PRO A 9 103.82 -114.35 -106.63
CA PRO A 9 103.66 -113.20 -105.72
C PRO A 9 102.21 -112.79 -105.37
N GLY A 10 101.20 -113.31 -106.07
CA GLY A 10 99.78 -112.98 -105.82
C GLY A 10 99.17 -113.64 -104.59
N LEU A 11 99.66 -114.82 -104.19
CA LEU A 11 99.09 -115.57 -103.06
C LEU A 11 99.54 -114.99 -101.71
N SER A 12 100.80 -114.57 -101.61
CA SER A 12 101.40 -114.03 -100.37
C SER A 12 100.68 -112.76 -99.88
N ARG A 13 100.23 -111.88 -100.79
CA ARG A 13 99.52 -110.64 -100.46
C ARG A 13 98.11 -110.87 -99.91
N LYS A 14 97.36 -111.82 -100.50
CA LYS A 14 96.01 -112.18 -100.01
C LYS A 14 96.07 -112.87 -98.66
N LEU A 15 97.05 -113.76 -98.46
CA LEU A 15 97.24 -114.45 -97.19
C LEU A 15 97.59 -113.45 -96.07
N LYS A 16 98.48 -112.50 -96.35
CA LYS A 16 98.86 -111.45 -95.40
C LYS A 16 97.68 -110.55 -94.99
N LYS A 17 96.82 -110.16 -95.95
CA LYS A 17 95.62 -109.33 -95.67
C LYS A 17 94.57 -110.06 -94.83
N VAL A 18 94.37 -111.36 -95.07
CA VAL A 18 93.43 -112.18 -94.27
C VAL A 18 93.96 -112.37 -92.85
N LEU A 19 95.27 -112.60 -92.68
CA LEU A 19 95.90 -112.71 -91.35
C LEU A 19 95.95 -111.39 -90.57
N GLU A 20 95.98 -110.24 -91.24
CA GLU A 20 95.98 -108.92 -90.60
C GLU A 20 94.57 -108.41 -90.23
N THR A 21 93.49 -109.07 -90.66
CA THR A 21 92.12 -108.65 -90.32
C THR A 21 91.72 -109.20 -88.94
N ARG A 22 91.72 -108.34 -87.91
CA ARG A 22 91.27 -108.70 -86.55
C ARG A 22 89.75 -108.89 -86.53
N THR A 23 89.28 -110.09 -86.19
CA THR A 23 87.87 -110.52 -86.23
C THR A 23 87.09 -110.29 -84.92
N ASP A 24 87.72 -109.70 -83.91
CA ASP A 24 87.32 -109.84 -82.51
C ASP A 24 86.85 -108.51 -81.87
N THR A 25 86.51 -107.51 -82.70
CA THR A 25 86.03 -106.19 -82.24
C THR A 25 84.52 -106.22 -81.89
N PRO A 26 84.09 -105.62 -80.75
CA PRO A 26 82.71 -105.70 -80.27
C PRO A 26 81.70 -105.00 -81.18
N ASP A 27 82.06 -103.86 -81.78
CA ASP A 27 81.18 -103.16 -82.73
C ASP A 27 80.97 -103.96 -84.03
N LEU A 28 82.01 -104.68 -84.46
CA LEU A 28 81.90 -105.58 -85.61
C LEU A 28 81.02 -106.78 -85.26
N LEU A 29 81.15 -107.37 -84.06
CA LEU A 29 80.29 -108.44 -83.58
C LEU A 29 78.82 -107.99 -83.42
N ALA A 30 78.57 -106.78 -82.91
CA ALA A 30 77.23 -106.21 -82.79
C ALA A 30 76.59 -105.95 -84.17
N SER A 31 77.39 -105.39 -85.09
CA SER A 31 76.97 -105.19 -86.48
C SER A 31 76.70 -106.52 -87.18
N LEU A 32 77.54 -107.52 -86.98
CA LEU A 32 77.38 -108.87 -87.52
C LEU A 32 76.18 -109.62 -86.90
N ASN A 33 75.91 -109.48 -85.61
CA ASN A 33 74.70 -110.01 -84.95
C ASN A 33 73.44 -109.34 -85.51
N THR A 34 73.51 -108.03 -85.74
CA THR A 34 72.39 -107.30 -86.35
C THR A 34 72.20 -107.77 -87.80
N LEU A 35 73.29 -107.94 -88.56
CA LEU A 35 73.28 -108.49 -89.91
C LEU A 35 72.72 -109.92 -89.93
N SER A 36 73.10 -110.77 -88.97
CA SER A 36 72.67 -112.17 -88.91
C SER A 36 71.17 -112.31 -88.70
N SER A 37 70.51 -111.31 -88.10
CA SER A 37 69.04 -111.33 -87.92
C SER A 37 68.27 -111.33 -89.24
N PHE A 38 68.86 -110.86 -90.34
CA PHE A 38 68.17 -110.74 -91.64
C PHE A 38 69.00 -111.18 -92.85
N TYR A 39 70.28 -111.51 -92.68
CA TYR A 39 71.16 -112.02 -93.74
C TYR A 39 71.49 -113.50 -93.51
N SER A 40 70.58 -114.38 -93.90
CA SER A 40 70.64 -115.82 -93.62
C SER A 40 71.39 -116.65 -94.67
N GLU A 41 71.44 -116.23 -95.95
CA GLU A 41 72.06 -117.01 -97.03
C GLU A 41 73.11 -116.22 -97.85
N ASN A 42 74.30 -116.81 -98.01
CA ASN A 42 75.45 -116.17 -98.66
C ASN A 42 75.52 -116.44 -100.18
N THR A 43 74.48 -116.05 -100.92
CA THR A 43 74.45 -116.16 -102.38
C THR A 43 75.06 -114.93 -103.07
N PRO A 44 75.47 -115.00 -104.35
CA PRO A 44 75.96 -113.85 -105.11
C PRO A 44 74.92 -112.71 -105.21
N HIS A 45 73.63 -113.06 -105.23
CA HIS A 45 72.53 -112.09 -105.25
C HIS A 45 72.41 -111.36 -103.91
N SER A 46 72.48 -112.10 -102.79
CA SER A 46 72.44 -111.54 -101.44
C SER A 46 73.57 -110.54 -101.18
N ARG A 47 74.80 -110.83 -101.63
CA ARG A 47 75.95 -109.91 -101.47
C ARG A 47 75.81 -108.61 -102.24
N ARG A 48 75.25 -108.66 -103.45
CA ARG A 48 75.03 -107.45 -104.27
C ARG A 48 73.97 -106.54 -103.67
N ASN A 49 72.97 -107.10 -102.98
CA ASN A 49 71.81 -106.36 -102.50
C ASN A 49 71.83 -106.02 -101.00
N LEU A 50 72.82 -106.49 -100.23
CA LEU A 50 72.91 -106.28 -98.78
C LEU A 50 72.78 -104.81 -98.35
N ARG A 51 73.45 -103.89 -99.07
CA ARG A 51 73.38 -102.45 -98.77
C ARG A 51 71.96 -101.90 -98.90
N SER A 52 71.25 -102.28 -99.96
CA SER A 52 69.87 -101.85 -100.20
C SER A 52 68.93 -102.36 -99.11
N THR A 53 69.11 -103.60 -98.63
CA THR A 53 68.31 -104.15 -97.53
C THR A 53 68.53 -103.41 -96.21
N ILE A 54 69.78 -103.05 -95.90
CA ILE A 54 70.11 -102.25 -94.70
C ILE A 54 69.48 -100.86 -94.80
N GLU A 55 69.65 -100.18 -95.93
CA GLU A 55 69.08 -98.84 -96.15
C GLU A 55 67.55 -98.85 -96.05
N LYS A 56 66.89 -99.88 -96.61
CA LYS A 56 65.42 -100.03 -96.53
C LYS A 56 64.93 -100.25 -95.09
N ARG A 57 65.67 -101.01 -94.29
CA ARG A 57 65.34 -101.22 -92.87
C ARG A 57 65.59 -99.96 -92.04
N GLY A 58 66.66 -99.21 -92.33
CA GLY A 58 66.90 -97.90 -91.71
C GLY A 58 65.77 -96.91 -92.01
N LEU A 59 65.26 -96.91 -93.24
CA LEU A 59 64.10 -96.11 -93.63
C LEU A 59 62.85 -96.49 -92.82
N SER A 60 62.55 -97.79 -92.73
CA SER A 60 61.42 -98.32 -91.96
C SER A 60 61.41 -97.89 -90.49
N ILE A 61 62.57 -97.90 -89.84
CA ILE A 61 62.70 -97.48 -88.43
C ILE A 61 62.48 -95.98 -88.29
N ASN A 62 63.01 -95.18 -89.22
CA ASN A 62 62.80 -93.73 -89.20
C ASN A 62 61.33 -93.36 -89.47
N GLU A 63 60.64 -94.08 -90.36
CA GLU A 63 59.20 -93.92 -90.59
C GLU A 63 58.39 -94.25 -89.33
N GLU A 64 58.74 -95.31 -88.60
CA GLU A 64 58.09 -95.68 -87.34
C GLU A 64 58.32 -94.62 -86.25
N PHE A 65 59.53 -94.06 -86.15
CA PHE A 65 59.83 -92.97 -85.22
C PHE A 65 59.08 -91.67 -85.55
N LEU A 66 58.97 -91.32 -86.84
CA LEU A 66 58.20 -90.15 -87.28
C LEU A 66 56.71 -90.34 -86.98
N ALA A 67 56.16 -91.54 -87.20
CA ALA A 67 54.78 -91.85 -86.86
C ALA A 67 54.51 -91.75 -85.35
N ALA A 68 55.42 -92.25 -84.51
CA ALA A 68 55.30 -92.16 -83.05
C ALA A 68 55.44 -90.71 -82.54
N SER A 69 56.36 -89.91 -83.12
CA SER A 69 56.59 -88.53 -82.71
C SER A 69 55.47 -87.57 -83.14
N ALA A 70 54.73 -87.88 -84.22
CA ALA A 70 53.63 -87.06 -84.71
C ALA A 70 52.51 -86.88 -83.65
N SER A 71 52.18 -87.94 -82.90
CA SER A 71 51.18 -87.87 -81.83
C SER A 71 51.61 -86.95 -80.67
N ALA A 72 52.89 -86.99 -80.30
CA ALA A 72 53.44 -86.11 -79.26
C ALA A 72 53.50 -84.65 -79.72
N GLN A 73 53.83 -84.41 -80.99
CA GLN A 73 53.82 -83.07 -81.58
C GLN A 73 52.41 -82.48 -81.59
N GLN A 74 51.41 -83.26 -82.02
CA GLN A 74 50.02 -82.81 -82.04
C GLN A 74 49.48 -82.48 -80.63
N ALA A 75 49.88 -83.26 -79.61
CA ALA A 75 49.53 -82.96 -78.22
C ALA A 75 50.22 -81.68 -77.71
N LEU A 76 51.46 -81.41 -78.11
CA LEU A 76 52.15 -80.17 -77.78
C LEU A 76 51.50 -78.95 -78.46
N ASP A 77 51.16 -79.07 -79.74
CA ASP A 77 50.48 -78.03 -80.50
C ASP A 77 49.14 -77.66 -79.85
N GLN A 78 48.41 -78.66 -79.35
CA GLN A 78 47.14 -78.43 -78.64
C GLN A 78 47.33 -77.73 -77.28
N VAL A 79 48.39 -78.06 -76.54
CA VAL A 79 48.72 -77.35 -75.29
C VAL A 79 49.15 -75.92 -75.58
N GLU A 80 49.92 -75.69 -76.65
CA GLU A 80 50.28 -74.34 -77.09
C GLU A 80 49.04 -73.53 -77.47
N GLU A 81 48.07 -74.13 -78.18
CA GLU A 81 46.80 -73.49 -78.51
C GLU A 81 45.99 -73.10 -77.26
N GLU A 82 45.86 -74.00 -76.28
CA GLU A 82 45.16 -73.73 -75.01
C GLU A 82 45.86 -72.65 -74.17
N VAL A 83 47.20 -72.64 -74.11
CA VAL A 83 47.97 -71.61 -73.40
C VAL A 83 47.81 -70.25 -74.08
N ASN A 84 47.84 -70.21 -75.41
CA ASN A 84 47.59 -69.00 -76.18
C ASN A 84 46.15 -68.49 -75.97
N ALA A 85 45.16 -69.39 -75.97
CA ALA A 85 43.77 -69.05 -75.68
C ALA A 85 43.59 -68.49 -74.26
N LEU A 86 44.31 -69.03 -73.27
CA LEU A 86 44.31 -68.53 -71.90
C LEU A 86 44.97 -67.16 -71.80
N ALA A 87 46.11 -66.94 -72.48
CA ALA A 87 46.76 -65.64 -72.54
C ALA A 87 45.84 -64.58 -73.15
N ASP A 88 45.17 -64.91 -74.26
CA ASP A 88 44.16 -64.05 -74.89
C ASP A 88 42.99 -63.74 -73.96
N CYS A 89 42.55 -64.71 -73.16
CA CYS A 89 41.48 -64.53 -72.17
C CYS A 89 41.91 -63.56 -71.05
N CYS A 90 43.11 -63.76 -70.49
CA CYS A 90 43.68 -62.86 -69.49
C CYS A 90 43.82 -61.43 -70.03
N ASP A 91 44.26 -61.26 -71.27
CA ASP A 91 44.35 -59.95 -71.92
C ASP A 91 42.97 -59.31 -72.11
N LYS A 92 41.96 -60.08 -72.52
CA LYS A 92 40.57 -59.60 -72.62
C LYS A 92 40.04 -59.16 -71.25
N ILE A 93 40.29 -59.92 -70.20
CA ILE A 93 39.88 -59.59 -68.83
C ILE A 93 40.61 -58.34 -68.34
N ALA A 94 41.92 -58.23 -68.56
CA ALA A 94 42.70 -57.05 -68.18
C ALA A 94 42.21 -55.79 -68.90
N LYS A 95 41.92 -55.88 -70.21
CA LYS A 95 41.31 -54.79 -70.98
C LYS A 95 39.92 -54.42 -70.46
N ALA A 96 39.07 -55.40 -70.16
CA ALA A 96 37.74 -55.16 -69.62
C ALA A 96 37.80 -54.51 -68.22
N LEU A 97 38.71 -54.96 -67.36
CA LEU A 97 38.91 -54.41 -66.02
C LEU A 97 39.44 -52.97 -66.08
N ASN A 98 40.44 -52.70 -66.94
CA ASN A 98 40.95 -51.34 -67.12
C ASN A 98 39.88 -50.40 -67.68
N ASN A 99 39.08 -50.85 -68.65
CA ASN A 99 37.95 -50.07 -69.16
C ASN A 99 36.89 -49.84 -68.07
N CYS A 100 36.56 -50.85 -67.27
CA CYS A 100 35.63 -50.73 -66.16
C CYS A 100 36.15 -49.75 -65.09
N ASN A 101 37.43 -49.84 -64.71
CA ASN A 101 38.06 -48.92 -63.76
C ASN A 101 38.12 -47.49 -64.28
N ALA A 102 38.42 -47.28 -65.57
CA ALA A 102 38.39 -45.96 -66.18
C ALA A 102 36.96 -45.36 -66.14
N THR A 103 35.96 -46.13 -66.58
CA THR A 103 34.56 -45.69 -66.60
C THR A 103 34.01 -45.47 -65.19
N THR A 104 34.34 -46.36 -64.25
CA THR A 104 33.93 -46.28 -62.84
C THR A 104 34.64 -45.13 -62.13
N GLY A 105 35.90 -44.84 -62.47
CA GLY A 105 36.63 -43.68 -61.94
C GLY A 105 35.95 -42.35 -62.31
N ASP A 106 35.50 -42.22 -63.55
CA ASP A 106 34.71 -41.06 -63.99
C ASP A 106 33.37 -40.99 -63.27
N ILE A 107 32.69 -42.12 -63.07
CA ILE A 107 31.42 -42.17 -62.30
C ILE A 107 31.65 -41.81 -60.83
N ILE A 108 32.72 -42.31 -60.19
CA ILE A 108 33.05 -42.02 -58.79
C ILE A 108 33.38 -40.53 -58.64
N SER A 109 34.23 -39.98 -59.51
CA SER A 109 34.60 -38.57 -59.45
C SER A 109 33.40 -37.64 -59.70
N THR A 110 32.52 -37.99 -60.64
CA THR A 110 31.27 -37.24 -60.86
C THR A 110 30.29 -37.39 -59.69
N THR A 111 30.22 -38.56 -59.05
CA THR A 111 29.39 -38.79 -57.86
C THR A 111 29.91 -37.99 -56.67
N GLU A 112 31.23 -37.97 -56.43
CA GLU A 112 31.86 -37.19 -55.36
C GLU A 112 31.60 -35.68 -55.57
N ARG A 113 31.78 -35.21 -56.81
CA ARG A 113 31.48 -33.82 -57.20
C ARG A 113 30.00 -33.47 -56.95
N LEU A 114 29.08 -34.32 -57.40
CA LEU A 114 27.64 -34.08 -57.20
C LEU A 114 27.25 -34.11 -55.73
N LYS A 115 27.86 -34.99 -54.93
CA LYS A 115 27.64 -35.03 -53.48
C LYS A 115 28.11 -33.74 -52.81
N GLN A 116 29.27 -33.22 -53.21
CA GLN A 116 29.78 -31.95 -52.71
C GLN A 116 28.95 -30.75 -53.18
N GLU A 117 28.44 -30.77 -54.42
CA GLU A 117 27.49 -29.77 -54.93
C GLU A 117 26.15 -29.81 -54.19
N LEU A 118 25.64 -31.01 -53.88
CA LEU A 118 24.44 -31.20 -53.09
C LEU A 118 24.62 -30.60 -51.68
N GLU A 119 25.72 -30.94 -51.00
CA GLU A 119 26.02 -30.43 -49.66
C GLU A 119 26.14 -28.90 -49.62
N ASN A 120 26.85 -28.31 -50.60
CA ASN A 120 26.93 -26.86 -50.75
C ASN A 120 25.56 -26.22 -51.03
N THR A 121 24.72 -26.88 -51.83
CA THR A 121 23.37 -26.38 -52.15
C THR A 121 22.45 -26.47 -50.95
N THR A 122 22.51 -27.54 -50.16
CA THR A 122 21.74 -27.68 -48.91
C THR A 122 22.16 -26.64 -47.88
N GLN A 123 23.46 -26.38 -47.71
CA GLN A 123 23.94 -25.32 -46.82
C GLN A 123 23.46 -23.94 -47.28
N ARG A 124 23.51 -23.64 -48.59
CA ARG A 124 22.96 -22.39 -49.13
C ARG A 124 21.46 -22.25 -48.91
N GLN A 125 20.70 -23.35 -49.05
CA GLN A 125 19.27 -23.39 -48.77
C GLN A 125 18.98 -23.10 -47.29
N GLU A 126 19.74 -23.68 -46.37
CA GLU A 126 19.62 -23.43 -44.93
C GLU A 126 19.95 -21.97 -44.58
N ILE A 127 21.03 -21.41 -45.13
CA ILE A 127 21.38 -20.00 -44.91
C ILE A 127 20.27 -19.09 -45.45
N ALA A 128 19.73 -19.39 -46.63
CA ALA A 128 18.63 -18.62 -47.20
C ALA A 128 17.34 -18.73 -46.36
N SER A 129 17.01 -19.91 -45.81
CA SER A 129 15.82 -20.08 -44.97
C SER A 129 15.96 -19.34 -43.63
N PHE A 130 17.14 -19.38 -43.00
CA PHE A 130 17.43 -18.58 -41.81
C PHE A 130 17.35 -17.07 -42.10
N PHE A 131 17.91 -16.63 -43.23
CA PHE A 131 17.85 -15.23 -43.62
C PHE A 131 16.42 -14.74 -43.87
N LEU A 132 15.60 -15.54 -44.57
CA LEU A 132 14.19 -15.20 -44.81
C LEU A 132 13.41 -15.13 -43.51
N ARG A 133 13.62 -16.08 -42.59
CA ARG A 133 12.98 -16.04 -41.27
C ARG A 133 13.38 -14.79 -40.49
N ASP A 134 14.66 -14.46 -40.44
CA ASP A 134 15.16 -13.40 -39.55
C ASP A 134 14.91 -11.97 -40.09
N TYR A 135 14.59 -11.83 -41.39
CA TYR A 135 14.45 -10.53 -42.07
C TYR A 135 13.19 -10.33 -42.91
N GLN A 136 12.31 -11.33 -43.02
CA GLN A 136 11.08 -11.23 -43.82
C GLN A 136 9.88 -11.82 -43.09
N LEU A 137 8.76 -11.10 -43.12
CA LEU A 137 7.48 -11.60 -42.64
C LEU A 137 6.87 -12.56 -43.66
N SER A 138 6.29 -13.65 -43.16
CA SER A 138 5.45 -14.54 -43.97
C SER A 138 4.14 -13.86 -44.37
N ASN A 139 3.50 -14.34 -45.43
CA ASN A 139 2.20 -13.83 -45.86
C ASN A 139 1.12 -14.01 -44.78
N ASP A 140 1.21 -15.08 -43.99
CA ASP A 140 0.27 -15.36 -42.90
C ASP A 140 0.43 -14.33 -41.77
N GLU A 141 1.66 -13.95 -41.41
CA GLU A 141 1.91 -12.88 -40.45
C GLU A 141 1.45 -11.52 -40.94
N ILE A 142 1.68 -11.21 -42.23
CA ILE A 142 1.18 -9.97 -42.84
C ILE A 142 -0.36 -9.94 -42.82
N ASN A 143 -1.01 -11.07 -43.07
CA ASN A 143 -2.46 -11.20 -42.99
C ASN A 143 -2.94 -11.04 -41.54
N ALA A 144 -2.31 -11.67 -40.57
CA ALA A 144 -2.64 -11.52 -39.14
C ALA A 144 -2.54 -10.06 -38.67
N LEU A 145 -1.56 -9.30 -39.16
CA LEU A 145 -1.44 -7.86 -38.88
C LEU A 145 -2.53 -7.01 -39.55
N ARG A 146 -3.22 -7.52 -40.59
CA ARG A 146 -4.22 -6.82 -41.41
C ARG A 146 -5.67 -7.24 -41.15
N GLU A 147 -5.94 -8.49 -40.79
CA GLU A 147 -7.28 -9.09 -40.56
C GLU A 147 -8.03 -8.48 -39.38
N GLU A 148 -9.24 -7.92 -39.50
CA GLU A 148 -9.95 -7.14 -38.44
C GLU A 148 -10.00 -7.70 -37.01
N ASP A 149 -10.06 -9.02 -36.83
CA ASP A 149 -10.11 -9.66 -35.50
C ASP A 149 -8.71 -9.78 -34.87
N LEU A 150 -8.66 -9.64 -33.54
CA LEU A 150 -7.41 -9.73 -32.80
C LEU A 150 -7.25 -11.14 -32.23
N SER A 151 -6.22 -11.85 -32.69
CA SER A 151 -5.89 -13.23 -32.30
C SER A 151 -4.53 -13.32 -31.63
N GLU A 152 -4.17 -14.48 -31.08
CA GLU A 152 -2.80 -14.73 -30.61
C GLU A 152 -1.76 -14.57 -31.72
N ASP A 153 -2.14 -14.88 -32.96
CA ASP A 153 -1.23 -14.81 -34.11
C ASP A 153 -0.88 -13.37 -34.48
N PHE A 154 -1.78 -12.41 -34.21
CA PHE A 154 -1.45 -10.98 -34.28
C PHE A 154 -0.29 -10.62 -33.34
N PHE A 155 -0.32 -11.08 -32.09
CA PHE A 155 0.72 -10.78 -31.11
C PHE A 155 2.05 -11.47 -31.47
N LYS A 156 2.02 -12.70 -31.99
CA LYS A 156 3.21 -13.40 -32.50
C LYS A 156 3.82 -12.66 -33.69
N ALA A 157 2.99 -12.26 -34.67
CA ALA A 157 3.44 -11.50 -35.83
C ALA A 157 4.03 -10.13 -35.41
N LEU A 158 3.40 -9.43 -34.46
CA LEU A 158 3.92 -8.16 -33.95
C LEU A 158 5.23 -8.35 -33.18
N ALA A 159 5.40 -9.43 -32.41
CA ALA A 159 6.67 -9.75 -31.78
C ALA A 159 7.78 -10.01 -32.81
N HIS A 160 7.46 -10.74 -33.88
CA HIS A 160 8.39 -11.01 -34.97
C HIS A 160 8.78 -9.73 -35.73
N VAL A 161 7.85 -8.79 -35.96
CA VAL A 161 8.16 -7.44 -36.50
C VAL A 161 9.21 -6.72 -35.64
N HIS A 162 9.07 -6.77 -34.31
CA HIS A 162 10.05 -6.16 -33.40
C HIS A 162 11.41 -6.85 -33.46
N GLU A 163 11.44 -8.18 -33.59
CA GLU A 163 12.66 -8.97 -33.76
C GLU A 163 13.38 -8.61 -35.07
N ILE A 164 12.67 -8.58 -36.20
CA ILE A 164 13.21 -8.18 -37.50
C ILE A 164 13.75 -6.74 -37.42
N HIS A 165 13.00 -5.81 -36.82
CA HIS A 165 13.44 -4.43 -36.66
C HIS A 165 14.71 -4.33 -35.79
N ALA A 166 14.85 -5.17 -34.76
CA ALA A 166 16.07 -5.26 -33.95
C ALA A 166 17.25 -5.87 -34.73
N ASN A 167 17.01 -6.92 -35.52
CA ASN A 167 18.00 -7.55 -36.40
C ASN A 167 18.51 -6.56 -37.47
N CYS A 168 17.62 -5.75 -38.04
CA CYS A 168 18.00 -4.70 -39.00
C CYS A 168 18.97 -3.68 -38.37
N LYS A 169 18.81 -3.37 -37.07
CA LYS A 169 19.76 -2.52 -36.34
C LYS A 169 21.16 -3.14 -36.24
N LEU A 170 21.26 -4.47 -36.23
CA LEU A 170 22.54 -5.19 -36.30
C LEU A 170 23.14 -5.09 -37.70
N LEU A 171 22.35 -5.29 -38.76
CA LEU A 171 22.79 -5.12 -40.16
C LEU A 171 23.37 -3.73 -40.42
N LEU A 172 22.76 -2.68 -39.88
CA LEU A 172 23.24 -1.30 -40.01
C LEU A 172 24.60 -1.03 -39.35
N ARG A 173 25.06 -1.90 -38.44
CA ARG A 173 26.40 -1.82 -37.85
C ARG A 173 27.49 -2.44 -38.73
N THR A 174 27.11 -3.20 -39.77
CA THR A 174 28.07 -3.82 -40.68
C THR A 174 28.54 -2.81 -41.73
N HIS A 175 29.85 -2.75 -42.00
CA HIS A 175 30.47 -1.73 -42.88
C HIS A 175 30.18 -1.89 -44.38
N HIS A 176 29.28 -2.79 -44.80
CA HIS A 176 28.96 -3.00 -46.21
C HIS A 176 27.83 -2.06 -46.65
N GLN A 177 28.09 -1.23 -47.67
CA GLN A 177 27.14 -0.21 -48.13
C GLN A 177 25.84 -0.79 -48.69
N SER A 178 25.88 -1.97 -49.30
CA SER A 178 24.69 -2.67 -49.81
C SER A 178 23.81 -3.26 -48.70
N SER A 179 24.41 -3.87 -47.67
CA SER A 179 23.66 -4.39 -46.53
C SER A 179 23.06 -3.27 -45.68
N GLN A 180 23.75 -2.13 -45.59
CA GLN A 180 23.22 -0.96 -44.90
C GLN A 180 21.96 -0.41 -45.57
N ARG A 181 21.96 -0.31 -46.91
CA ARG A 181 20.78 0.16 -47.66
C ARG A 181 19.59 -0.80 -47.52
N ALA A 182 19.82 -2.11 -47.69
CA ALA A 182 18.76 -3.11 -47.51
C ALA A 182 18.21 -3.12 -46.07
N GLY A 183 19.09 -2.95 -45.07
CA GLY A 183 18.68 -2.84 -43.67
C GLY A 183 17.82 -1.61 -43.37
N LEU A 184 18.08 -0.47 -44.03
CA LEU A 184 17.23 0.74 -43.94
C LEU A 184 15.86 0.50 -44.58
N GLU A 185 15.81 -0.05 -45.80
CA GLU A 185 14.55 -0.34 -46.50
C GLU A 185 13.67 -1.34 -45.72
N LEU A 186 14.28 -2.38 -45.14
CA LEU A 186 13.57 -3.33 -44.26
C LEU A 186 13.09 -2.67 -42.97
N MET A 187 13.91 -1.81 -42.36
CA MET A 187 13.52 -1.09 -41.15
C MET A 187 12.33 -0.15 -41.40
N ASP A 188 12.32 0.59 -42.51
CA ASP A 188 11.19 1.44 -42.90
C ASP A 188 9.92 0.60 -43.14
N MET A 189 10.05 -0.55 -43.82
CA MET A 189 8.92 -1.46 -44.04
C MET A 189 8.37 -2.02 -42.72
N MET A 190 9.24 -2.45 -41.80
CA MET A 190 8.82 -2.93 -40.47
C MET A 190 8.18 -1.81 -39.64
N ALA A 191 8.66 -0.58 -39.74
CA ALA A 191 8.05 0.57 -39.07
C ALA A 191 6.62 0.81 -39.55
N VAL A 192 6.35 0.71 -40.86
CA VAL A 192 4.99 0.83 -41.43
C VAL A 192 4.08 -0.27 -40.89
N TYR A 193 4.53 -1.53 -40.86
CA TYR A 193 3.75 -2.62 -40.27
C TYR A 193 3.50 -2.41 -38.78
N GLN A 194 4.50 -1.95 -38.04
CA GLN A 194 4.41 -1.67 -36.61
C GLN A 194 3.41 -0.55 -36.32
N GLU A 195 3.44 0.56 -37.08
CA GLU A 195 2.50 1.67 -36.95
C GLU A 195 1.06 1.22 -37.23
N GLY A 196 0.82 0.51 -38.34
CA GLY A 196 -0.50 -0.01 -38.68
C GLY A 196 -1.04 -0.99 -37.64
N ALA A 197 -0.17 -1.86 -37.10
CA ALA A 197 -0.52 -2.82 -36.05
C ALA A 197 -0.90 -2.10 -34.74
N TYR A 198 -0.12 -1.10 -34.31
CA TYR A 198 -0.42 -0.35 -33.08
C TYR A 198 -1.66 0.54 -33.21
N GLU A 199 -1.88 1.17 -34.37
CA GLU A 199 -3.09 1.94 -34.62
C GLU A 199 -4.33 1.04 -34.51
N ARG A 200 -4.24 -0.15 -35.08
CA ARG A 200 -5.33 -1.11 -35.03
C ARG A 200 -5.55 -1.70 -33.62
N LEU A 201 -4.48 -2.05 -32.93
CA LEU A 201 -4.53 -2.48 -31.53
C LEU A 201 -5.21 -1.39 -30.67
N CYS A 202 -4.87 -0.13 -30.90
CA CYS A 202 -5.48 1.02 -30.22
C CYS A 202 -6.99 1.11 -30.50
N ARG A 203 -7.42 0.99 -31.76
CA ARG A 203 -8.87 0.99 -32.12
C ARG A 203 -9.63 -0.19 -31.51
N TRP A 204 -9.04 -1.38 -31.51
CA TRP A 204 -9.66 -2.56 -30.93
C TRP A 204 -9.80 -2.43 -29.40
N VAL A 205 -8.74 -1.99 -28.72
CA VAL A 205 -8.77 -1.74 -27.26
C VAL A 205 -9.83 -0.69 -26.93
N GLN A 206 -9.97 0.37 -27.71
CA GLN A 206 -11.04 1.37 -27.51
C GLN A 206 -12.44 0.77 -27.63
N ALA A 207 -12.67 -0.06 -28.64
CA ALA A 207 -13.96 -0.71 -28.83
C ALA A 207 -14.30 -1.61 -27.62
N GLU A 208 -13.31 -2.35 -27.12
CA GLU A 208 -13.48 -3.20 -25.94
C GLU A 208 -13.67 -2.37 -24.66
N CYS A 209 -12.89 -1.30 -24.45
CA CYS A 209 -13.09 -0.36 -23.33
C CYS A 209 -14.48 0.29 -23.34
N ARG A 210 -15.08 0.54 -24.52
CA ARG A 210 -16.46 1.01 -24.62
C ARG A 210 -17.46 -0.04 -24.15
N ARG A 211 -17.28 -1.31 -24.54
CA ARG A 211 -18.11 -2.43 -24.04
C ARG A 211 -18.03 -2.56 -22.53
N LEU A 212 -16.85 -2.38 -21.93
CA LEU A 212 -16.70 -2.35 -20.47
C LEU A 212 -17.49 -1.20 -19.80
N GLY A 213 -17.81 -0.13 -20.52
CA GLY A 213 -18.65 0.97 -20.03
C GLY A 213 -20.15 0.71 -20.09
N ASP A 214 -20.59 -0.30 -20.84
CA ASP A 214 -22.01 -0.64 -20.99
C ASP A 214 -22.52 -1.54 -19.85
N PHE A 215 -21.62 -2.28 -19.18
CA PHE A 215 -21.95 -3.19 -18.09
C PHE A 215 -21.49 -2.65 -16.73
N ASP A 216 -22.32 -2.83 -15.71
CA ASP A 216 -22.05 -2.35 -14.36
C ASP A 216 -20.87 -3.09 -13.70
N ASN A 217 -20.78 -4.40 -13.92
CA ASN A 217 -19.70 -5.28 -13.45
C ASN A 217 -19.09 -6.02 -14.66
N PRO A 218 -18.17 -5.38 -15.40
CA PRO A 218 -17.56 -6.01 -16.57
C PRO A 218 -16.48 -7.01 -16.15
N GLU A 219 -16.45 -8.17 -16.80
CA GLU A 219 -15.34 -9.12 -16.70
C GLU A 219 -14.24 -8.75 -17.71
N VAL A 220 -12.99 -8.74 -17.26
CA VAL A 220 -11.84 -8.38 -18.10
C VAL A 220 -11.32 -9.63 -18.82
N SER A 221 -11.42 -9.65 -20.14
CA SER A 221 -10.86 -10.74 -20.96
C SER A 221 -9.33 -10.74 -20.91
N GLU A 222 -8.72 -11.94 -20.97
CA GLU A 222 -7.26 -12.08 -21.00
C GLU A 222 -6.64 -11.41 -22.25
N LEU A 223 -7.35 -11.49 -23.37
CA LEU A 223 -6.96 -10.84 -24.62
C LEU A 223 -6.83 -9.32 -24.47
N LEU A 224 -7.79 -8.67 -23.79
CA LEU A 224 -7.73 -7.23 -23.51
C LEU A 224 -6.55 -6.88 -22.61
N ARG A 225 -6.26 -7.70 -21.61
CA ARG A 225 -5.11 -7.51 -20.71
C ARG A 225 -3.79 -7.55 -21.48
N THR A 226 -3.62 -8.54 -22.35
CA THR A 226 -2.44 -8.68 -23.22
C THR A 226 -2.33 -7.50 -24.19
N ALA A 227 -3.45 -7.06 -24.78
CA ALA A 227 -3.49 -5.92 -25.68
C ALA A 227 -3.06 -4.61 -25.01
N ILE A 228 -3.59 -4.32 -23.80
CA ILE A 228 -3.21 -3.15 -23.00
C ILE A 228 -1.73 -3.24 -22.58
N GLY A 229 -1.27 -4.43 -22.18
CA GLY A 229 0.14 -4.69 -21.86
C GLY A 229 1.06 -4.36 -23.03
N CYS A 230 0.70 -4.78 -24.24
CA CYS A 230 1.45 -4.47 -25.46
C CYS A 230 1.45 -2.95 -25.78
N LEU A 231 0.32 -2.26 -25.55
CA LEU A 231 0.21 -0.80 -25.74
C LEU A 231 1.12 -0.01 -24.79
N LYS A 232 1.50 -0.54 -23.61
CA LYS A 232 2.43 0.14 -22.69
C LYS A 232 3.80 0.45 -23.34
N ALA A 233 4.21 -0.31 -24.36
CA ALA A 233 5.42 -0.03 -25.14
C ALA A 233 5.34 1.31 -25.92
N ARG A 234 4.12 1.85 -26.14
CA ARG A 234 3.84 3.12 -26.79
C ARG A 234 3.01 4.02 -25.85
N PRO A 235 3.66 4.77 -24.93
CA PRO A 235 2.97 5.52 -23.88
C PRO A 235 1.88 6.50 -24.35
N VAL A 236 2.05 7.10 -25.54
CA VAL A 236 1.07 8.04 -26.11
C VAL A 236 -0.24 7.33 -26.46
N LEU A 237 -0.17 6.18 -27.12
CA LEU A 237 -1.35 5.39 -27.50
C LEU A 237 -2.01 4.78 -26.26
N PHE A 238 -1.21 4.26 -25.34
CA PHE A 238 -1.70 3.77 -24.06
C PHE A 238 -2.46 4.86 -23.29
N LYS A 239 -1.92 6.08 -23.21
CA LYS A 239 -2.58 7.20 -22.53
C LYS A 239 -3.93 7.52 -23.16
N TYR A 240 -4.02 7.53 -24.49
CA TYR A 240 -5.28 7.79 -25.19
C TYR A 240 -6.33 6.71 -24.90
N CYS A 241 -5.96 5.42 -24.92
CA CYS A 241 -6.87 4.33 -24.53
C CYS A 241 -7.28 4.41 -23.06
N ALA A 242 -6.35 4.76 -22.15
CA ALA A 242 -6.63 4.89 -20.73
C ALA A 242 -7.59 6.07 -20.44
N GLU A 243 -7.43 7.21 -21.13
CA GLU A 243 -8.34 8.34 -21.05
C GLU A 243 -9.75 7.98 -21.56
N GLU A 244 -9.88 7.26 -22.67
CA GLU A 244 -11.16 6.78 -23.18
C GLU A 244 -11.84 5.80 -22.20
N LEU A 245 -11.09 4.84 -21.64
CA LEU A 245 -11.60 3.92 -20.61
C LEU A 245 -12.08 4.69 -19.37
N ALA A 246 -11.30 5.65 -18.88
CA ALA A 246 -11.66 6.46 -17.73
C ALA A 246 -12.95 7.26 -17.99
N ASN A 247 -13.12 7.82 -19.19
CA ASN A 247 -14.34 8.52 -19.59
C ASN A 247 -15.56 7.57 -19.65
N MET A 248 -15.40 6.37 -20.21
CA MET A 248 -16.47 5.38 -20.30
C MET A 248 -16.91 4.89 -18.91
N ARG A 249 -15.95 4.56 -18.03
CA ARG A 249 -16.22 4.14 -16.64
C ARG A 249 -16.81 5.29 -15.81
N HIS A 250 -16.33 6.52 -15.98
CA HIS A 250 -16.91 7.70 -15.34
C HIS A 250 -18.40 7.86 -15.68
N ASN A 251 -18.74 7.79 -16.96
CA ASN A 251 -20.11 7.91 -17.43
C ASN A 251 -21.01 6.77 -16.92
N ALA A 252 -20.49 5.54 -16.90
CA ALA A 252 -21.19 4.38 -16.34
C ALA A 252 -21.44 4.57 -14.84
N LEU A 253 -20.40 4.95 -14.08
CA LEU A 253 -20.49 5.17 -12.64
C LEU A 253 -21.45 6.31 -12.29
N PHE A 254 -21.43 7.41 -13.04
CA PHE A 254 -22.35 8.52 -12.88
C PHE A 254 -23.81 8.06 -13.08
N ARG A 255 -24.10 7.31 -14.15
CA ARG A 255 -25.44 6.74 -14.38
C ARG A 255 -25.88 5.81 -13.25
N ARG A 256 -24.98 4.95 -12.77
CA ARG A 256 -25.24 4.04 -11.65
C ARG A 256 -25.53 4.80 -10.37
N PHE A 257 -24.80 5.89 -10.10
CA PHE A 257 -25.04 6.74 -8.94
C PHE A 257 -26.43 7.38 -8.98
N ILE A 258 -26.81 7.99 -10.11
CA ILE A 258 -28.15 8.56 -10.28
C ILE A 258 -29.24 7.49 -10.15
N SER A 259 -29.01 6.29 -10.69
CA SER A 259 -29.95 5.17 -10.51
C SER A 259 -30.06 4.76 -9.05
N ALA A 260 -28.95 4.65 -8.31
CA ALA A 260 -28.96 4.34 -6.89
C ALA A 260 -29.68 5.43 -6.06
N LEU A 261 -29.53 6.70 -6.43
CA LEU A 261 -30.23 7.82 -5.79
C LEU A 261 -31.74 7.76 -6.02
N THR A 262 -32.18 7.57 -7.26
CA THR A 262 -33.58 7.80 -7.69
C THR A 262 -34.43 6.53 -7.82
N ARG A 263 -33.82 5.40 -8.17
CA ARG A 263 -34.52 4.12 -8.43
C ARG A 263 -34.14 3.02 -7.46
N GLY A 264 -32.97 3.11 -6.82
CA GLY A 264 -32.42 2.06 -5.97
C GLY A 264 -31.79 0.93 -6.79
N GLY A 265 -31.62 -0.23 -6.16
CA GLY A 265 -31.06 -1.42 -6.82
C GLY A 265 -32.05 -2.16 -7.73
N PRO A 266 -31.59 -3.23 -8.40
CA PRO A 266 -32.41 -4.03 -9.31
C PRO A 266 -33.68 -4.51 -8.62
N GLY A 267 -34.86 -4.13 -9.14
CA GLY A 267 -36.15 -4.47 -8.52
C GLY A 267 -36.59 -3.56 -7.36
N GLY A 268 -35.94 -2.40 -7.18
CA GLY A 268 -36.26 -1.42 -6.12
C GLY A 268 -35.65 -1.75 -4.75
N LEU A 269 -34.72 -2.73 -4.72
CA LEU A 269 -33.98 -3.15 -3.54
C LEU A 269 -32.46 -3.12 -3.84
N PRO A 270 -31.64 -2.45 -3.01
CA PRO A 270 -32.03 -1.56 -1.92
C PRO A 270 -32.84 -0.35 -2.42
N ARG A 271 -33.63 0.26 -1.53
CA ARG A 271 -34.49 1.41 -1.87
C ARG A 271 -33.65 2.59 -2.37
N PRO A 272 -34.22 3.50 -3.19
CA PRO A 272 -33.54 4.71 -3.61
C PRO A 272 -33.02 5.49 -2.41
N ILE A 273 -31.78 5.98 -2.48
CA ILE A 273 -31.15 6.75 -1.40
C ILE A 273 -31.94 8.03 -1.10
N GLU A 274 -32.58 8.63 -2.12
CA GLU A 274 -33.40 9.84 -2.00
C GLU A 274 -34.61 9.69 -1.06
N VAL A 275 -35.07 8.46 -0.79
CA VAL A 275 -36.10 8.19 0.23
C VAL A 275 -35.66 8.65 1.62
N HIS A 276 -34.35 8.66 1.88
CA HIS A 276 -33.78 9.09 3.16
C HIS A 276 -33.44 10.59 3.21
N ALA A 277 -33.83 11.41 2.22
CA ALA A 277 -33.50 12.84 2.20
C ALA A 277 -34.03 13.64 3.41
N HIS A 278 -35.03 13.12 4.12
CA HIS A 278 -35.55 13.69 5.38
C HIS A 278 -34.60 13.52 6.58
N ASP A 279 -33.63 12.59 6.48
CA ASP A 279 -32.58 12.35 7.46
C ASP A 279 -31.21 12.62 6.81
N PRO A 280 -30.68 13.85 6.91
CA PRO A 280 -29.45 14.25 6.23
C PRO A 280 -28.23 13.42 6.58
N LEU A 281 -28.11 12.94 7.83
CA LEU A 281 -26.96 12.14 8.26
C LEU A 281 -26.98 10.78 7.56
N ARG A 282 -28.14 10.13 7.53
CA ARG A 282 -28.35 8.88 6.80
C ARG A 282 -28.21 9.07 5.30
N TYR A 283 -28.77 10.14 4.74
CA TYR A 283 -28.72 10.43 3.31
C TYR A 283 -27.28 10.60 2.82
N VAL A 284 -26.48 11.43 3.51
CA VAL A 284 -25.06 11.61 3.17
C VAL A 284 -24.26 10.34 3.46
N GLY A 285 -24.55 9.64 4.57
CA GLY A 285 -23.93 8.36 4.90
C GLY A 285 -24.14 7.29 3.83
N ASP A 286 -25.35 7.16 3.31
CA ASP A 286 -25.70 6.22 2.23
C ASP A 286 -25.02 6.60 0.91
N MET A 287 -24.91 7.90 0.58
CA MET A 287 -24.15 8.37 -0.59
C MET A 287 -22.67 8.02 -0.49
N LEU A 288 -22.05 8.32 0.65
CA LEU A 288 -20.62 8.07 0.88
C LEU A 288 -20.32 6.57 0.93
N GLY A 289 -21.23 5.78 1.54
CA GLY A 289 -21.15 4.32 1.54
C GLY A 289 -21.21 3.74 0.13
N TRP A 290 -22.15 4.22 -0.70
CA TRP A 290 -22.24 3.83 -2.11
C TRP A 290 -20.96 4.21 -2.87
N LEU A 291 -20.46 5.44 -2.67
CA LEU A 291 -19.26 5.93 -3.35
C LEU A 291 -18.01 5.14 -2.93
N HIS A 292 -17.89 4.78 -1.66
CA HIS A 292 -16.80 3.95 -1.15
C HIS A 292 -16.82 2.55 -1.79
N GLN A 293 -17.99 1.90 -1.85
CA GLN A 293 -18.13 0.60 -2.50
C GLN A 293 -17.82 0.66 -4.00
N ALA A 294 -18.37 1.66 -4.69
CA ALA A 294 -18.10 1.90 -6.09
C ALA A 294 -16.61 2.11 -6.37
N LEU A 295 -15.95 2.92 -5.54
CA LEU A 295 -14.52 3.21 -5.65
C LEU A 295 -13.66 1.95 -5.47
N ALA A 296 -14.02 1.08 -4.51
CA ALA A 296 -13.34 -0.19 -4.32
C ALA A 296 -13.46 -1.09 -5.55
N SER A 297 -14.66 -1.20 -6.14
CA SER A 297 -14.89 -1.98 -7.36
C SER A 297 -14.17 -1.41 -8.59
N GLU A 298 -14.14 -0.09 -8.78
CA GLU A 298 -13.37 0.52 -9.88
C GLU A 298 -11.85 0.32 -9.70
N ARG A 299 -11.36 0.41 -8.46
CA ARG A 299 -9.96 0.14 -8.15
C ARG A 299 -9.59 -1.29 -8.55
N GLU A 300 -10.39 -2.27 -8.16
CA GLU A 300 -10.20 -3.68 -8.53
C GLU A 300 -10.20 -3.88 -10.06
N LEU A 301 -11.14 -3.26 -10.78
CA LEU A 301 -11.21 -3.30 -12.24
C LEU A 301 -9.94 -2.73 -12.89
N VAL A 302 -9.47 -1.56 -12.42
CA VAL A 302 -8.24 -0.93 -12.94
C VAL A 302 -7.02 -1.80 -12.65
N PHE A 303 -6.92 -2.41 -11.46
CA PHE A 303 -5.87 -3.37 -11.16
C PHE A 303 -5.91 -4.58 -12.11
N ALA A 304 -7.08 -5.18 -12.31
CA ALA A 304 -7.25 -6.33 -13.20
C ALA A 304 -6.87 -6.05 -14.67
N LEU A 305 -6.99 -4.79 -15.11
CA LEU A 305 -6.63 -4.33 -16.46
C LEU A 305 -5.15 -3.94 -16.60
N LEU A 306 -4.59 -3.26 -15.60
CA LEU A 306 -3.29 -2.62 -15.70
C LEU A 306 -2.15 -3.42 -15.07
N ASP A 307 -2.40 -4.36 -14.17
CA ASP A 307 -1.32 -5.11 -13.51
C ASP A 307 -1.71 -6.56 -13.15
N PRO A 308 -1.34 -7.55 -13.99
CA PRO A 308 -1.56 -8.97 -13.67
C PRO A 308 -0.63 -9.55 -12.59
N ASP A 309 0.54 -8.96 -12.33
CA ASP A 309 1.57 -9.55 -11.45
C ASP A 309 1.76 -8.83 -10.11
N SER A 310 1.17 -7.64 -9.91
CA SER A 310 1.28 -6.90 -8.64
C SER A 310 0.18 -7.28 -7.63
N VAL A 311 0.19 -8.52 -7.12
CA VAL A 311 -0.40 -8.74 -5.81
C VAL A 311 0.57 -8.13 -4.80
N ALA A 312 0.22 -6.92 -4.33
CA ALA A 312 0.98 -6.03 -3.43
C ALA A 312 2.05 -5.15 -4.11
N ASP A 313 1.70 -3.89 -4.38
CA ASP A 313 2.28 -2.76 -3.64
C ASP A 313 1.53 -1.47 -3.99
N THR A 314 0.89 -0.85 -2.99
CA THR A 314 0.17 0.42 -3.18
C THR A 314 1.13 1.57 -2.94
N GLY A 315 1.83 1.99 -4.00
CA GLY A 315 2.70 3.16 -4.00
C GLY A 315 2.10 4.32 -4.83
N PRO A 316 2.25 5.59 -4.42
CA PRO A 316 1.50 6.70 -5.01
C PRO A 316 2.21 7.29 -6.23
N ILE A 317 1.56 7.23 -7.39
CA ILE A 317 1.92 8.01 -8.58
C ILE A 317 1.13 9.32 -8.52
N ALA A 318 1.56 10.22 -7.63
CA ALA A 318 1.12 11.59 -7.59
C ALA A 318 2.12 12.45 -8.36
N GLN A 319 1.89 12.64 -9.66
CA GLN A 319 2.33 13.87 -10.34
C GLN A 319 1.66 14.02 -11.71
N ARG A 320 1.14 15.23 -11.91
CA ARG A 320 0.47 15.80 -13.10
C ARG A 320 -1.02 15.52 -13.19
N PHE A 321 -1.84 16.45 -12.69
CA PHE A 321 -2.48 17.46 -13.54
C PHE A 321 -2.88 18.66 -12.67
N SER A 322 -2.37 19.83 -13.07
CA SER A 322 -2.63 21.11 -12.43
C SER A 322 -3.70 21.90 -13.19
N LYS A 323 -4.48 22.66 -12.42
CA LYS A 323 -5.21 23.89 -12.75
C LYS A 323 -6.47 23.78 -13.61
N ILE A 324 -7.63 23.94 -12.93
CA ILE A 324 -8.73 24.76 -13.44
C ILE A 324 -9.16 25.73 -12.34
N SER A 325 -9.43 26.94 -12.80
CA SER A 325 -9.59 28.20 -12.10
C SER A 325 -10.81 28.26 -11.19
N GLU A 326 -10.59 28.80 -10.00
CA GLU A 326 -11.60 29.48 -9.19
C GLU A 326 -12.23 30.62 -9.99
N LYS A 327 -13.56 30.67 -10.01
CA LYS A 327 -14.35 31.90 -9.82
C LYS A 327 -15.81 31.55 -9.62
N ASP A 328 -16.40 32.25 -8.66
CA ASP A 328 -17.83 32.37 -8.36
C ASP A 328 -18.47 31.36 -7.37
N VAL A 329 -17.97 31.35 -6.13
CA VAL A 329 -18.63 30.70 -4.97
C VAL A 329 -18.98 31.72 -3.87
N GLY A 330 -19.10 33.01 -4.22
CA GLY A 330 -19.34 34.07 -3.23
C GLY A 330 -20.80 34.25 -2.81
N LYS A 331 -21.76 33.68 -3.56
CA LYS A 331 -23.21 33.88 -3.32
C LYS A 331 -23.95 32.59 -2.94
N THR A 332 -23.47 31.43 -3.38
CA THR A 332 -24.10 30.14 -3.09
C THR A 332 -23.83 29.67 -1.65
N GLU A 333 -22.71 30.09 -1.04
CA GLU A 333 -22.35 29.73 0.35
C GLU A 333 -23.31 30.31 1.39
N SER A 334 -23.79 31.55 1.22
CA SER A 334 -24.71 32.17 2.19
C SER A 334 -26.08 31.51 2.20
N ASP A 335 -26.56 31.08 1.03
CA ASP A 335 -27.87 30.42 0.89
C ASP A 335 -27.82 28.95 1.32
N LEU A 336 -26.68 28.27 1.10
CA LEU A 336 -26.42 26.94 1.65
C LEU A 336 -26.27 26.99 3.17
N THR A 337 -25.55 27.96 3.74
CA THR A 337 -25.37 28.07 5.20
C THR A 337 -26.69 28.30 5.91
N PHE A 338 -27.59 29.12 5.34
CA PHE A 338 -28.95 29.33 5.84
C PHE A 338 -29.84 28.09 5.67
N ALA A 339 -29.74 27.38 4.54
CA ALA A 339 -30.46 26.13 4.33
C ALA A 339 -29.98 25.04 5.31
N LEU A 340 -28.67 24.89 5.51
CA LEU A 340 -28.06 23.96 6.47
C LEU A 340 -28.44 24.34 7.92
N ASP A 341 -28.46 25.62 8.30
CA ASP A 341 -28.95 26.11 9.61
C ASP A 341 -30.41 25.70 9.88
N ARG A 342 -31.25 25.71 8.84
CA ARG A 342 -32.68 25.37 8.93
C ARG A 342 -32.99 23.88 8.73
N ILE A 343 -32.11 23.14 8.04
CA ILE A 343 -32.18 21.68 7.82
C ILE A 343 -31.58 20.91 9.00
N PHE A 344 -30.53 21.45 9.64
CA PHE A 344 -29.84 20.88 10.78
C PHE A 344 -30.30 21.51 12.11
N GLU A 345 -31.61 21.51 12.35
CA GLU A 345 -32.19 21.93 13.62
C GLU A 345 -31.78 20.92 14.72
N GLY A 346 -30.56 21.10 15.26
CA GLY A 346 -29.92 20.24 16.25
C GLY A 346 -28.39 20.33 16.22
N VAL A 347 -27.79 20.82 17.31
CA VAL A 347 -26.33 20.99 17.50
C VAL A 347 -25.54 19.69 17.22
N CYS A 348 -26.13 18.53 17.49
CA CYS A 348 -25.47 17.23 17.33
C CYS A 348 -25.36 16.76 15.86
N ARG A 349 -26.18 17.27 14.93
CA ARG A 349 -26.23 16.77 13.54
C ARG A 349 -25.04 17.21 12.68
N PRO A 350 -24.64 18.50 12.65
CA PRO A 350 -23.43 18.92 11.94
C PRO A 350 -22.17 18.26 12.49
N PHE A 351 -22.12 18.02 13.81
CA PHE A 351 -21.03 17.27 14.46
C PHE A 351 -20.96 15.81 13.99
N LYS A 352 -22.09 15.09 14.04
CA LYS A 352 -22.22 13.72 13.51
C LYS A 352 -21.79 13.63 12.04
N LEU A 353 -22.20 14.61 11.24
CA LEU A 353 -21.84 14.70 9.83
C LEU A 353 -20.34 14.93 9.62
N SER A 354 -19.73 15.84 10.40
CA SER A 354 -18.29 16.10 10.35
C SER A 354 -17.49 14.84 10.67
N ILE A 355 -17.88 14.06 11.69
CA ILE A 355 -17.21 12.80 12.04
C ILE A 355 -17.37 11.77 10.92
N THR A 356 -18.56 11.64 10.36
CA THR A 356 -18.84 10.71 9.25
C THR A 356 -17.99 11.07 8.03
N LEU A 357 -17.91 12.36 7.69
CA LEU A 357 -17.08 12.86 6.60
C LEU A 357 -15.60 12.62 6.88
N GLU A 358 -15.12 12.79 8.11
CA GLU A 358 -13.74 12.52 8.50
C GLU A 358 -13.36 11.04 8.28
N PHE A 359 -14.24 10.10 8.67
CA PHE A 359 -14.05 8.67 8.40
C PHE A 359 -13.89 8.41 6.89
N TYR A 360 -14.84 8.87 6.07
CA TYR A 360 -14.80 8.64 4.63
C TYR A 360 -13.65 9.41 3.93
N CYS A 361 -13.25 10.57 4.44
CA CYS A 361 -12.06 11.29 3.96
C CYS A 361 -10.82 10.41 4.08
N HIS A 362 -10.62 9.75 5.23
CA HIS A 362 -9.50 8.85 5.44
C HIS A 362 -9.60 7.60 4.54
N THR A 363 -10.73 6.90 4.58
CA THR A 363 -10.92 5.67 3.79
C THR A 363 -10.75 5.91 2.30
N MET A 364 -11.31 6.99 1.75
CA MET A 364 -11.16 7.31 0.33
C MET A 364 -9.76 7.82 -0.01
N SER A 365 -9.09 8.54 0.90
CA SER A 365 -7.69 8.96 0.70
C SER A 365 -6.73 7.78 0.62
N ASP A 366 -6.99 6.70 1.37
CA ASP A 366 -6.18 5.48 1.31
C ASP A 366 -6.37 4.74 -0.03
N LEU A 367 -7.53 4.88 -0.67
CA LEU A 367 -7.83 4.25 -1.98
C LEU A 367 -7.34 5.07 -3.19
N LEU A 368 -7.46 6.41 -3.13
CA LEU A 368 -7.21 7.31 -4.26
C LEU A 368 -5.93 8.16 -4.13
N GLY A 369 -5.40 8.31 -2.93
CA GLY A 369 -4.40 9.32 -2.59
C GLY A 369 -5.02 10.67 -2.19
N ARG A 370 -4.25 11.44 -1.39
CA ARG A 370 -4.74 12.66 -0.70
C ARG A 370 -5.04 13.85 -1.62
N GLU A 371 -4.46 13.90 -2.83
CA GLU A 371 -4.55 15.07 -3.71
C GLU A 371 -5.63 14.97 -4.80
N THR A 372 -6.56 14.02 -4.68
CA THR A 372 -7.64 13.89 -5.68
C THR A 372 -8.76 14.90 -5.46
N ALA A 373 -9.44 15.29 -6.55
CA ALA A 373 -10.54 16.26 -6.50
C ALA A 373 -11.67 15.82 -5.55
N LEU A 374 -11.97 14.51 -5.50
CA LEU A 374 -12.94 13.95 -4.58
C LEU A 374 -12.51 14.12 -3.12
N CYS A 375 -11.28 13.73 -2.78
CA CYS A 375 -10.74 13.91 -1.42
C CYS A 375 -10.74 15.38 -1.01
N ASN A 376 -10.31 16.30 -1.88
CA ASN A 376 -10.32 17.74 -1.60
C ASN A 376 -11.74 18.26 -1.33
N THR A 377 -12.72 17.79 -2.09
CA THR A 377 -14.14 18.17 -1.91
C THR A 377 -14.67 17.64 -0.58
N LEU A 378 -14.37 16.40 -0.22
CA LEU A 378 -14.79 15.81 1.06
C LEU A 378 -14.17 16.53 2.27
N TRP A 379 -12.88 16.90 2.18
CA TRP A 379 -12.23 17.71 3.21
C TRP A 379 -12.87 19.09 3.35
N ALA A 380 -13.15 19.77 2.22
CA ALA A 380 -13.84 21.06 2.25
C ALA A 380 -15.25 20.95 2.87
N LEU A 381 -16.00 19.88 2.56
CA LEU A 381 -17.31 19.62 3.16
C LEU A 381 -17.21 19.34 4.67
N LYS A 382 -16.20 18.59 5.11
CA LYS A 382 -15.93 18.34 6.53
C LYS A 382 -15.65 19.65 7.25
N ASP A 383 -14.78 20.50 6.70
CA ASP A 383 -14.42 21.77 7.33
C ASP A 383 -15.61 22.74 7.36
N ALA A 384 -16.45 22.75 6.32
CA ALA A 384 -17.69 23.52 6.30
C ALA A 384 -18.70 23.03 7.38
N ALA A 385 -18.85 21.71 7.55
CA ALA A 385 -19.70 21.13 8.59
C ALA A 385 -19.20 21.47 10.00
N GLN A 386 -17.89 21.38 10.22
CA GLN A 386 -17.25 21.74 11.49
C GLN A 386 -17.40 23.24 11.80
N LYS A 387 -17.21 24.11 10.80
CA LYS A 387 -17.42 25.55 10.94
C LYS A 387 -18.87 25.87 11.32
N THR A 388 -19.83 25.28 10.60
CA THR A 388 -21.26 25.45 10.87
C THR A 388 -21.62 25.02 12.29
N PHE A 389 -21.05 23.89 12.75
CA PHE A 389 -21.22 23.44 14.14
C PHE A 389 -20.79 24.49 15.16
N PHE A 390 -19.58 25.06 15.02
CA PHE A 390 -19.09 26.08 15.94
C PHE A 390 -19.86 27.40 15.83
N ASP A 391 -20.32 27.78 14.64
CA ASP A 391 -21.15 28.98 14.44
C ASP A 391 -22.53 28.84 15.12
N ILE A 392 -23.13 27.64 15.10
CA ILE A 392 -24.38 27.34 15.84
C ILE A 392 -24.14 27.44 17.35
N LEU A 393 -23.05 26.84 17.86
CA LEU A 393 -22.70 26.92 19.28
C LEU A 393 -22.51 28.36 19.73
N LYS A 394 -21.75 29.14 18.95
CA LYS A 394 -21.51 30.56 19.20
C LYS A 394 -22.81 31.35 19.24
N THR A 395 -23.67 31.18 18.24
CA THR A 395 -24.97 31.87 18.17
C THR A 395 -25.87 31.51 19.35
N ARG A 396 -25.86 30.24 19.78
CA ARG A 396 -26.60 29.80 20.98
C ARG A 396 -26.04 30.44 22.25
N GLY A 397 -24.72 30.48 22.41
CA GLY A 397 -24.04 31.13 23.53
C GLY A 397 -24.36 32.64 23.60
N GLU A 398 -24.29 33.35 22.48
CA GLU A 398 -24.64 34.77 22.39
C GLU A 398 -26.09 35.04 22.77
N LYS A 399 -27.04 34.18 22.36
CA LYS A 399 -28.45 34.26 22.77
C LYS A 399 -28.64 34.08 24.28
N LEU A 400 -27.93 33.13 24.89
CA LEU A 400 -27.95 32.90 26.33
C LEU A 400 -27.43 34.11 27.12
N LEU A 401 -26.29 34.67 26.69
CA LEU A 401 -25.65 35.81 27.35
C LEU A 401 -26.46 37.10 27.21
N ARG A 402 -27.23 37.27 26.12
CA ARG A 402 -28.07 38.45 25.93
C ARG A 402 -29.24 38.52 26.91
N TYR A 403 -29.74 37.37 27.36
CA TYR A 403 -30.88 37.29 28.29
C TYR A 403 -30.60 36.30 29.43
N PRO A 404 -29.74 36.67 30.40
CA PRO A 404 -29.44 35.79 31.54
C PRO A 404 -30.71 35.47 32.35
N PRO A 405 -30.94 34.20 32.74
CA PRO A 405 -32.10 33.79 33.51
C PRO A 405 -32.06 34.41 34.92
N LEU A 406 -33.25 34.59 35.50
CA LEU A 406 -33.38 35.03 36.89
C LEU A 406 -32.96 33.91 37.85
N VAL A 407 -32.18 34.24 38.87
CA VAL A 407 -31.83 33.32 39.95
C VAL A 407 -33.10 32.92 40.72
N ALA A 408 -33.32 31.61 40.84
CA ALA A 408 -34.46 31.06 41.57
C ALA A 408 -34.30 31.25 43.09
N ALA A 409 -35.42 31.27 43.82
CA ALA A 409 -35.41 31.50 45.27
C ALA A 409 -34.72 30.35 46.06
N ASP A 410 -34.71 29.15 45.49
CA ASP A 410 -34.04 27.96 46.01
C ASP A 410 -32.56 27.85 45.57
N LEU A 411 -32.05 28.85 44.84
CA LEU A 411 -30.70 28.88 44.27
C LEU A 411 -30.41 27.66 43.36
N SER A 412 -31.44 27.11 42.71
CA SER A 412 -31.30 26.00 41.78
C SER A 412 -30.67 26.41 40.43
N PRO A 413 -29.92 25.50 39.78
CA PRO A 413 -29.36 25.76 38.45
C PRO A 413 -30.44 26.04 37.39
N PRO A 414 -30.20 27.00 36.47
CA PRO A 414 -31.16 27.31 35.41
C PRO A 414 -31.42 26.13 34.45
N PRO A 415 -32.64 26.01 33.86
CA PRO A 415 -32.94 24.96 32.88
C PRO A 415 -31.99 24.94 31.67
N ALA A 416 -31.59 26.13 31.20
CA ALA A 416 -30.65 26.28 30.08
C ALA A 416 -29.29 25.60 30.32
N LEU A 417 -28.84 25.55 31.59
CA LEU A 417 -27.63 24.83 31.98
C LEU A 417 -27.82 23.31 31.82
N ARG A 418 -28.94 22.76 32.30
CA ARG A 418 -29.23 21.32 32.19
C ARG A 418 -29.36 20.89 30.73
N GLU A 419 -30.03 21.70 29.91
CA GLU A 419 -30.15 21.45 28.46
C GLU A 419 -28.78 21.50 27.76
N GLY A 420 -27.92 22.45 28.13
CA GLY A 420 -26.57 22.54 27.58
C GLY A 420 -25.69 21.34 27.94
N VAL A 421 -25.73 20.90 29.21
CA VAL A 421 -25.01 19.70 29.66
C VAL A 421 -25.56 18.44 28.99
N SER A 422 -26.88 18.31 28.84
CA SER A 422 -27.50 17.18 28.13
C SER A 422 -27.05 17.11 26.66
N VAL A 423 -26.95 18.25 25.98
CA VAL A 423 -26.42 18.31 24.60
C VAL A 423 -24.94 17.92 24.56
N LEU A 424 -24.14 18.36 25.53
CA LEU A 424 -22.73 17.96 25.60
C LEU A 424 -22.57 16.45 25.78
N LEU A 425 -23.36 15.83 26.64
CA LEU A 425 -23.34 14.39 26.85
C LEU A 425 -23.70 13.64 25.57
N GLU A 426 -24.72 14.08 24.82
CA GLU A 426 -25.05 13.47 23.53
C GLU A 426 -23.89 13.59 22.52
N ILE A 427 -23.17 14.72 22.52
CA ILE A 427 -21.98 14.93 21.66
C ILE A 427 -20.84 14.00 22.08
N ILE A 428 -20.60 13.83 23.39
CA ILE A 428 -19.58 12.92 23.92
C ILE A 428 -19.92 11.46 23.56
N GLU A 429 -21.15 11.02 23.80
CA GLU A 429 -21.61 9.67 23.42
C GLU A 429 -21.48 9.43 21.92
N THR A 430 -21.81 10.43 21.10
CA THR A 430 -21.63 10.38 19.65
C THR A 430 -20.16 10.19 19.29
N ASN A 431 -19.27 10.99 19.89
CA ASN A 431 -17.83 10.86 19.68
C ASN A 431 -17.36 9.46 20.06
N ASP A 432 -17.68 8.98 21.26
CA ASP A 432 -17.26 7.67 21.75
C ASP A 432 -17.79 6.51 20.89
N SER A 433 -19.02 6.63 20.38
CA SER A 433 -19.64 5.62 19.50
C SER A 433 -19.05 5.57 18.08
N MET A 434 -18.56 6.71 17.56
CA MET A 434 -18.03 6.83 16.20
C MET A 434 -16.50 6.77 16.14
N MET A 435 -15.81 6.81 17.29
CA MET A 435 -14.35 6.78 17.35
C MET A 435 -13.76 5.38 17.07
N VAL A 436 -13.62 5.07 15.77
CA VAL A 436 -12.51 4.27 15.25
C VAL A 436 -11.65 5.19 14.38
N SER A 437 -10.83 6.04 15.01
CA SER A 437 -9.88 6.87 14.28
C SER A 437 -8.75 6.00 13.72
N LEU A 438 -8.79 5.72 12.41
CA LEU A 438 -7.71 5.05 11.68
C LEU A 438 -6.36 5.80 11.80
N SER A 439 -6.38 7.09 12.16
CA SER A 439 -5.20 7.94 12.33
C SER A 439 -4.53 7.85 13.72
N GLY A 440 -5.10 7.15 14.72
CA GLY A 440 -4.51 6.98 16.06
C GLY A 440 -4.37 8.26 16.91
N LYS A 441 -4.64 9.45 16.38
CA LYS A 441 -4.64 10.72 17.10
C LYS A 441 -6.07 11.09 17.48
N LYS A 442 -6.35 11.15 18.78
CA LYS A 442 -7.64 11.67 19.27
C LYS A 442 -7.74 13.15 18.92
N PRO A 443 -8.81 13.62 18.26
CA PRO A 443 -9.01 15.04 18.03
C PRO A 443 -9.14 15.78 19.37
N ALA A 444 -8.66 17.02 19.42
CA ALA A 444 -8.83 17.85 20.62
C ALA A 444 -10.32 18.15 20.82
N PHE A 445 -10.92 17.54 21.84
CA PHE A 445 -12.35 17.69 22.16
C PHE A 445 -12.62 18.91 23.07
N GLU A 446 -11.57 19.41 23.73
CA GLU A 446 -11.62 20.59 24.61
C GLU A 446 -12.25 21.86 23.99
N PRO A 447 -12.01 22.21 22.69
CA PRO A 447 -12.67 23.34 22.06
C PRO A 447 -14.20 23.18 21.97
N VAL A 448 -14.69 21.95 21.84
CA VAL A 448 -16.14 21.66 21.79
C VAL A 448 -16.77 21.85 23.17
N ILE A 449 -16.12 21.33 24.21
CA ILE A 449 -16.55 21.52 25.61
C ILE A 449 -16.58 23.01 25.94
N SER A 450 -15.50 23.73 25.64
CA SER A 450 -15.36 25.16 25.93
C SER A 450 -16.40 25.99 25.18
N ALA A 451 -16.59 25.75 23.88
CA ALA A 451 -17.56 26.49 23.07
C ALA A 451 -19.02 26.35 23.56
N LEU A 452 -19.37 25.22 24.18
CA LEU A 452 -20.71 24.98 24.71
C LEU A 452 -20.87 25.42 26.17
N LEU A 453 -19.89 25.11 27.04
CA LEU A 453 -20.01 25.33 28.49
C LEU A 453 -19.54 26.71 28.96
N ASP A 454 -18.52 27.33 28.34
CA ASP A 454 -18.04 28.65 28.78
C ASP A 454 -19.16 29.72 28.72
N PRO A 455 -19.99 29.80 27.65
CA PRO A 455 -21.11 30.74 27.63
C PRO A 455 -22.17 30.45 28.71
N ILE A 456 -22.38 29.18 29.07
CA ILE A 456 -23.32 28.78 30.13
C ILE A 456 -22.78 29.20 31.50
N ILE A 457 -21.49 29.01 31.73
CA ILE A 457 -20.82 29.45 32.98
C ILE A 457 -20.88 30.96 33.10
N GLN A 458 -20.51 31.69 32.04
CA GLN A 458 -20.60 33.16 31.99
C GLN A 458 -22.03 33.66 32.22
N MET A 459 -23.04 32.97 31.66
CA MET A 459 -24.46 33.27 31.92
C MET A 459 -24.78 33.11 33.42
N CYS A 460 -24.29 32.05 34.07
CA CYS A 460 -24.49 31.83 35.51
C CYS A 460 -23.78 32.91 36.35
N GLU A 461 -22.55 33.30 35.98
CA GLU A 461 -21.80 34.40 36.61
C GLU A 461 -22.54 35.74 36.51
N GLN A 462 -23.07 36.08 35.34
CA GLN A 462 -23.87 37.29 35.14
C GLN A 462 -25.18 37.25 35.94
N ALA A 463 -25.85 36.10 35.99
CA ALA A 463 -27.06 35.92 36.79
C ALA A 463 -26.79 36.09 38.30
N ALA A 464 -25.66 35.55 38.78
CA ALA A 464 -25.22 35.70 40.16
C ALA A 464 -24.91 37.16 40.51
N GLU A 465 -24.15 37.88 39.66
CA GLU A 465 -23.81 39.28 39.88
C GLU A 465 -25.05 40.21 39.82
N ALA A 466 -26.00 39.91 38.93
CA ALA A 466 -27.30 40.59 38.90
C ALA A 466 -28.12 40.34 40.18
N HIS A 467 -28.00 39.16 40.79
CA HIS A 467 -28.65 38.83 42.06
C HIS A 467 -28.00 39.57 43.25
N LYS A 468 -26.65 39.70 43.25
CA LYS A 468 -25.88 40.49 44.21
C LYS A 468 -26.28 41.96 44.20
N SER A 469 -26.39 42.57 43.02
CA SER A 469 -26.65 44.01 42.82
C SER A 469 -28.11 44.45 43.03
N LYS A 470 -29.10 43.55 42.94
CA LYS A 470 -30.53 43.85 43.19
C LYS A 470 -30.85 44.33 44.62
N GLY A 471 -29.89 44.29 45.55
CA GLY A 471 -30.00 44.92 46.87
C GLY A 471 -29.93 46.46 46.86
N VAL A 472 -29.41 47.07 45.78
CA VAL A 472 -29.18 48.54 45.72
C VAL A 472 -30.40 49.31 45.22
N ILE A 473 -31.29 48.69 44.45
CA ILE A 473 -32.32 49.42 43.68
C ILE A 473 -33.68 49.46 44.41
N GLN A 474 -33.95 48.55 45.36
CA GLN A 474 -35.24 48.52 46.08
C GLN A 474 -35.38 49.57 47.19
N SER A 475 -34.29 50.18 47.70
CA SER A 475 -34.39 51.27 48.69
C SER A 475 -34.73 52.63 48.06
N SER A 476 -34.53 52.81 46.74
CA SER A 476 -34.74 54.10 46.06
C SER A 476 -36.05 54.20 45.25
N ARG A 477 -36.76 53.08 44.98
CA ARG A 477 -37.98 53.09 44.14
C ARG A 477 -39.31 52.95 44.88
N ARG A 478 -39.32 52.88 46.21
CA ARG A 478 -40.58 52.81 46.99
C ARG A 478 -41.23 54.17 47.33
N SER A 479 -40.71 55.30 46.83
CA SER A 479 -41.32 56.63 47.07
C SER A 479 -42.11 57.23 45.90
N ARG A 480 -42.39 56.49 44.82
CA ARG A 480 -43.30 56.97 43.77
C ARG A 480 -44.31 55.91 43.37
N VAL A 481 -45.55 56.18 43.81
CA VAL A 481 -46.86 55.72 43.34
C VAL A 481 -47.68 55.13 44.49
N SER A 482 -48.35 56.02 45.22
CA SER A 482 -49.74 55.83 45.64
C SER A 482 -50.29 57.19 46.02
N SER A 483 -51.17 57.72 45.17
CA SER A 483 -51.97 58.90 45.41
C SER A 483 -53.28 58.48 46.08
N ASP A 484 -53.46 58.81 47.36
CA ASP A 484 -54.73 59.38 47.83
C ASP A 484 -54.56 60.12 49.19
N PRO A 485 -55.29 61.22 49.44
CA PRO A 485 -54.96 62.19 50.48
C PRO A 485 -55.86 62.09 51.72
N ALA A 486 -55.28 61.82 52.89
CA ALA A 486 -55.86 62.26 54.18
C ALA A 486 -54.84 62.18 55.32
N GLN A 487 -54.79 63.25 56.12
CA GLN A 487 -54.24 63.34 57.49
C GLN A 487 -52.70 63.32 57.63
N GLN A 488 -52.07 64.49 57.61
CA GLN A 488 -51.73 65.32 58.78
C GLN A 488 -50.59 64.80 59.67
N ARG A 489 -49.45 65.49 59.51
CA ARG A 489 -48.49 65.94 60.53
C ARG A 489 -47.96 64.92 61.54
N ARG A 490 -46.73 64.43 61.29
CA ARG A 490 -45.70 64.34 62.34
C ARG A 490 -44.30 64.74 61.83
N SER A 491 -43.86 65.88 62.40
CA SER A 491 -42.52 66.38 62.72
C SER A 491 -41.26 65.74 62.12
N SER A 492 -40.48 66.58 61.45
CA SER A 492 -39.17 66.40 60.82
C SER A 492 -37.99 66.32 61.81
N ILE A 493 -38.14 65.67 62.96
CA ILE A 493 -37.08 65.61 64.01
C ILE A 493 -36.55 64.19 64.24
N ASP A 494 -37.26 63.13 63.85
CA ASP A 494 -36.77 61.75 64.01
C ASP A 494 -35.82 61.28 62.89
N ALA A 495 -35.74 62.00 61.76
CA ALA A 495 -34.90 61.61 60.62
C ALA A 495 -33.39 61.89 60.80
N ILE A 496 -32.98 62.54 61.89
CA ILE A 496 -31.58 62.86 62.17
C ILE A 496 -30.92 61.83 63.10
N LEU A 497 -31.71 61.01 63.82
CA LEU A 497 -31.17 60.04 64.78
C LEU A 497 -30.85 58.65 64.19
N ASP A 498 -31.31 58.34 62.97
CA ASP A 498 -31.07 57.03 62.31
C ASP A 498 -29.79 56.97 61.46
N ASN A 499 -29.04 58.07 61.34
CA ASN A 499 -27.92 58.18 60.40
C ASN A 499 -26.59 57.56 60.88
N ASN A 500 -26.58 56.83 62.00
CA ASN A 500 -25.37 56.22 62.58
C ASN A 500 -25.39 54.69 62.69
N ARG A 501 -26.24 53.99 61.93
CA ARG A 501 -26.11 52.54 61.72
C ARG A 501 -25.67 52.27 60.28
N SER A 502 -24.40 51.91 60.11
CA SER A 502 -23.88 51.34 58.87
C SER A 502 -24.83 50.24 58.38
N SER A 503 -25.43 50.45 57.21
CA SER A 503 -26.49 49.59 56.67
C SER A 503 -25.97 48.16 56.41
N PRO A 504 -26.58 47.10 56.99
CA PRO A 504 -26.18 45.71 56.77
C PRO A 504 -26.64 45.13 55.41
N SER A 505 -27.33 45.90 54.57
CA SER A 505 -28.04 45.41 53.37
C SER A 505 -27.16 44.95 52.21
N PHE A 506 -25.90 45.39 52.12
CA PHE A 506 -24.97 44.96 51.06
C PHE A 506 -24.39 43.55 51.31
N GLN A 507 -24.30 43.12 52.57
CA GLN A 507 -23.67 41.85 52.95
C GLN A 507 -24.61 40.65 52.80
N ILE A 508 -25.92 40.87 52.92
CA ILE A 508 -26.94 39.81 53.02
C ILE A 508 -27.14 39.02 51.71
N ARG A 509 -26.68 39.51 50.55
CA ARG A 509 -26.93 38.85 49.23
C ARG A 509 -25.68 38.32 48.52
N GLU A 510 -24.48 38.50 49.09
CA GLU A 510 -23.23 37.96 48.52
C GLU A 510 -23.14 36.44 48.74
N THR A 511 -23.54 35.94 49.91
CA THR A 511 -23.57 34.51 50.26
C THR A 511 -24.52 33.71 49.35
N PRO A 512 -25.81 34.09 49.16
CA PRO A 512 -26.70 33.41 48.20
C PRO A 512 -26.17 33.40 46.76
N SER A 513 -25.50 34.47 46.33
CA SER A 513 -24.91 34.56 44.99
C SER A 513 -23.79 33.52 44.79
N ARG A 514 -22.93 33.33 45.79
CA ARG A 514 -21.85 32.32 45.76
C ARG A 514 -22.41 30.90 45.82
N ILE A 515 -23.42 30.64 46.67
CA ILE A 515 -24.08 29.34 46.77
C ILE A 515 -24.75 28.96 45.44
N PHE A 516 -25.40 29.91 44.76
CA PHE A 516 -25.96 29.69 43.43
C PHE A 516 -24.89 29.28 42.40
N LEU A 517 -23.74 29.96 42.38
CA LEU A 517 -22.63 29.58 41.48
C LEU A 517 -22.07 28.20 41.80
N ILE A 518 -21.91 27.86 43.08
CA ILE A 518 -21.48 26.52 43.50
C ILE A 518 -22.47 25.45 43.01
N ASN A 519 -23.77 25.69 43.16
CA ASN A 519 -24.81 24.79 42.67
C ASN A 519 -24.75 24.63 41.14
N CYS A 520 -24.58 25.72 40.38
CA CYS A 520 -24.45 25.69 38.92
C CYS A 520 -23.20 24.94 38.46
N LEU A 521 -22.03 25.27 39.01
CA LEU A 521 -20.77 24.61 38.66
C LEU A 521 -20.79 23.12 39.04
N SER A 522 -21.39 22.77 40.19
CA SER A 522 -21.58 21.37 40.58
C SER A 522 -22.51 20.63 39.62
N ALA A 523 -23.59 21.27 39.17
CA ALA A 523 -24.54 20.68 38.21
C ALA A 523 -23.92 20.46 36.82
N ILE A 524 -22.90 21.24 36.44
CA ILE A 524 -22.10 21.00 35.23
C ILE A 524 -21.05 19.90 35.47
N ARG A 525 -20.36 19.93 36.61
CA ARG A 525 -19.27 19.01 36.92
C ARG A 525 -19.74 17.57 37.08
N GLN A 526 -20.85 17.34 37.80
CA GLN A 526 -21.29 15.99 38.18
C GLN A 526 -21.54 15.06 36.97
N PRO A 527 -22.29 15.47 35.93
CA PRO A 527 -22.56 14.58 34.79
C PRO A 527 -21.33 14.33 33.90
N LEU A 528 -20.29 15.18 33.99
CA LEU A 528 -19.06 15.02 33.21
C LEU A 528 -18.04 14.09 33.90
N LEU A 529 -18.29 13.71 35.16
CA LEU A 529 -17.45 12.74 35.88
C LEU A 529 -17.57 11.37 35.20
N GLY A 530 -16.44 10.81 34.78
CA GLY A 530 -16.37 9.50 34.12
C GLY A 530 -16.13 9.56 32.61
N HIS A 531 -16.18 10.75 31.99
CA HIS A 531 -15.79 10.92 30.59
C HIS A 531 -14.34 11.40 30.48
N ASP A 532 -13.46 10.55 29.92
CA ASP A 532 -12.02 10.84 29.77
C ASP A 532 -11.77 12.15 29.02
N VAL A 533 -12.55 12.41 27.97
CA VAL A 533 -12.46 13.60 27.11
C VAL A 533 -12.73 14.91 27.85
N ALA A 534 -13.43 14.86 28.99
CA ALA A 534 -13.76 16.02 29.82
C ALA A 534 -12.91 16.14 31.08
N SER A 535 -11.92 15.25 31.30
CA SER A 535 -11.19 15.16 32.56
C SER A 535 -10.42 16.44 32.93
N GLU A 536 -9.83 17.13 31.94
CA GLU A 536 -9.14 18.41 32.14
C GLU A 536 -10.12 19.52 32.51
N TYR A 537 -11.24 19.62 31.78
CA TYR A 537 -12.30 20.58 32.07
C TYR A 537 -12.95 20.34 33.44
N VAL A 538 -13.15 19.08 33.84
CA VAL A 538 -13.66 18.72 35.18
C VAL A 538 -12.70 19.17 36.28
N LYS A 539 -11.38 19.08 36.07
CA LYS A 539 -10.39 19.64 37.02
C LYS A 539 -10.51 21.16 37.11
N LYS A 540 -10.64 21.86 35.99
CA LYS A 540 -10.89 23.31 35.92
C LYS A 540 -12.18 23.70 36.68
N LEU A 541 -13.26 22.96 36.50
CA LEU A 541 -14.50 23.18 37.27
C LEU A 541 -14.31 22.93 38.76
N GLY A 542 -13.49 21.93 39.13
CA GLY A 542 -13.12 21.66 40.51
C GLY A 542 -12.45 22.85 41.19
N THR A 543 -11.42 23.42 40.56
CA THR A 543 -10.73 24.61 41.10
C THR A 543 -11.63 25.83 41.17
N MET A 544 -12.55 26.01 40.21
CA MET A 544 -13.56 27.07 40.28
C MET A 544 -14.50 26.89 41.48
N ILE A 545 -14.98 25.67 41.74
CA ILE A 545 -15.83 25.37 42.91
C ILE A 545 -15.07 25.64 44.21
N GLU A 546 -13.82 25.18 44.31
CA GLU A 546 -12.97 25.41 45.49
C GLU A 546 -12.76 26.91 45.76
N ASN A 547 -12.48 27.71 44.73
CA ASN A 547 -12.35 29.15 44.86
C ASN A 547 -13.66 29.83 45.33
N GLN A 548 -14.81 29.35 44.85
CA GLN A 548 -16.11 29.88 45.30
C GLN A 548 -16.43 29.48 46.74
N ILE A 549 -16.11 28.25 47.16
CA ILE A 549 -16.26 27.78 48.54
C ILE A 549 -15.33 28.56 49.47
N HIS A 550 -14.06 28.73 49.11
CA HIS A 550 -13.11 29.47 49.93
C HIS A 550 -13.58 30.91 50.15
N GLY A 551 -13.97 31.62 49.09
CA GLY A 551 -14.50 32.98 49.22
C GLY A 551 -15.88 33.07 49.88
N LEU A 552 -16.67 31.99 49.92
CA LEU A 552 -17.89 31.89 50.73
C LEU A 552 -17.53 31.78 52.22
N VAL A 553 -16.59 30.88 52.55
CA VAL A 553 -16.12 30.66 53.92
C VAL A 553 -15.47 31.92 54.50
N GLU A 554 -14.56 32.57 53.77
CA GLU A 554 -13.92 33.81 54.24
C GLU A 554 -14.93 34.89 54.61
N LYS A 555 -15.99 35.04 53.80
CA LYS A 555 -17.06 36.02 54.02
C LYS A 555 -17.93 35.66 55.21
N GLU A 556 -18.26 34.38 55.39
CA GLU A 556 -19.03 33.92 56.55
C GLU A 556 -18.24 34.01 57.85
N VAL A 557 -16.95 33.64 57.83
CA VAL A 557 -16.03 33.83 58.97
C VAL A 557 -16.00 35.29 59.37
N ASP A 558 -15.78 36.20 58.42
CA ASP A 558 -15.75 37.63 58.71
C ASP A 558 -17.11 38.15 59.20
N THR A 559 -18.23 37.66 58.66
CA THR A 559 -19.58 38.01 59.14
C THR A 559 -19.79 37.55 60.59
N ILE A 560 -19.38 36.33 60.93
CA ILE A 560 -19.45 35.78 62.29
C ILE A 560 -18.54 36.60 63.22
N LEU A 561 -17.30 36.88 62.83
CA LEU A 561 -16.37 37.68 63.62
C LEU A 561 -16.88 39.11 63.82
N ARG A 562 -17.51 39.75 62.82
CA ARG A 562 -18.15 41.07 62.98
C ARG A 562 -19.32 41.01 63.95
N ARG A 563 -20.16 39.97 63.87
CA ARG A 563 -21.28 39.77 64.82
C ARG A 563 -20.79 39.62 66.26
N CYS A 564 -19.61 39.03 66.46
CA CYS A 564 -18.96 38.91 67.76
C CYS A 564 -18.18 40.16 68.20
N GLY A 565 -18.09 41.19 67.35
CA GLY A 565 -17.19 42.33 67.58
C GLY A 565 -15.70 41.98 67.55
N LEU A 566 -15.32 40.83 66.98
CA LEU A 566 -13.92 40.36 66.88
C LEU A 566 -13.25 40.77 65.56
N SER A 567 -14.00 41.05 64.49
CA SER A 567 -13.44 41.33 63.15
C SER A 567 -12.54 42.57 63.13
N ASN A 568 -12.93 43.67 63.78
CA ASN A 568 -12.09 44.87 63.93
C ASN A 568 -10.90 44.67 64.88
N LYS A 569 -10.91 43.61 65.68
CA LYS A 569 -9.88 43.29 66.69
C LYS A 569 -8.79 42.35 66.16
N MET A 570 -9.12 41.52 65.16
CA MET A 570 -8.19 40.58 64.53
C MET A 570 -6.88 41.21 64.00
N PRO A 571 -6.90 42.38 63.31
CA PRO A 571 -5.66 43.00 62.83
C PRO A 571 -4.65 43.29 63.94
N HIS A 572 -5.11 43.72 65.12
CA HIS A 572 -4.26 43.99 66.28
C HIS A 572 -3.58 42.72 66.82
N PHE A 573 -4.30 41.58 66.81
CA PHE A 573 -3.70 40.30 67.17
C PHE A 573 -2.67 39.83 66.13
N TYR A 574 -2.96 39.98 64.83
CA TYR A 574 -2.00 39.66 63.78
C TYR A 574 -0.74 40.52 63.84
N GLU A 575 -0.87 41.81 64.15
CA GLU A 575 0.25 42.75 64.28
C GLU A 575 1.11 42.43 65.52
N SER A 576 0.46 42.10 66.64
CA SER A 576 1.13 41.63 67.86
C SER A 576 1.94 40.34 67.62
N LEU A 577 1.40 39.38 66.84
CA LEU A 577 2.07 38.12 66.52
C LEU A 577 3.19 38.24 65.47
N LYS A 578 3.19 39.29 64.64
CA LYS A 578 4.18 39.53 63.57
C LYS A 578 5.35 40.41 63.98
N THR A 579 5.17 41.26 65.00
CA THR A 579 6.20 42.23 65.38
C THR A 579 7.29 41.54 66.18
N ASP A 580 8.48 41.35 65.58
CA ASP A 580 9.68 40.94 66.31
C ASP A 580 10.01 41.99 67.38
N LYS A 581 9.65 41.69 68.65
CA LYS A 581 10.11 42.16 69.99
C LYS A 581 10.85 43.51 70.16
N SER A 582 10.86 44.43 69.20
CA SER A 582 11.81 45.55 69.10
C SER A 582 11.16 46.91 68.82
N ILE A 583 9.85 46.95 68.56
CA ILE A 583 9.07 48.19 68.46
C ILE A 583 8.04 48.18 69.59
N SER A 584 8.11 49.15 70.49
CA SER A 584 7.23 49.28 71.65
C SER A 584 5.83 49.76 71.23
N ASN A 585 5.02 48.84 70.73
CA ASN A 585 3.57 49.07 70.71
C ASN A 585 3.05 48.98 72.16
N PRO A 586 2.08 49.83 72.55
CA PRO A 586 1.45 49.70 73.87
C PRO A 586 0.84 48.29 74.02
N PRO A 587 0.86 47.71 75.24
CA PRO A 587 0.24 46.41 75.49
C PRO A 587 -1.19 46.40 74.98
N LEU A 588 -1.61 45.33 74.29
CA LEU A 588 -2.98 45.26 73.75
C LEU A 588 -4.02 45.52 74.84
N ALA A 589 -3.80 45.10 76.09
CA ALA A 589 -4.70 45.33 77.22
C ALA A 589 -4.95 46.82 77.57
N GLU A 590 -4.07 47.76 77.17
CA GLU A 590 -4.19 49.20 77.44
C GLU A 590 -4.95 49.96 76.35
N THR A 591 -5.24 49.32 75.21
CA THR A 591 -6.05 49.92 74.14
C THR A 591 -7.52 49.79 74.49
N ASP A 592 -8.29 50.89 74.44
CA ASP A 592 -9.71 50.95 74.88
C ASP A 592 -10.58 49.86 74.24
N ASP A 593 -10.36 49.57 72.95
CA ASP A 593 -11.08 48.54 72.21
C ASP A 593 -10.58 47.10 72.52
N MET A 594 -9.35 46.90 73.04
CA MET A 594 -8.78 45.59 73.39
C MET A 594 -8.78 45.32 74.91
N SER A 595 -9.53 46.09 75.69
CA SER A 595 -9.61 45.90 77.15
C SER A 595 -10.15 44.52 77.54
N THR A 596 -9.82 44.06 78.74
CA THR A 596 -10.25 42.75 79.27
C THR A 596 -11.78 42.59 79.29
N ALA A 597 -12.52 43.66 79.57
CA ALA A 597 -13.98 43.67 79.56
C ALA A 597 -14.54 43.54 78.14
N ALA A 598 -14.03 44.35 77.20
CA ALA A 598 -14.47 44.33 75.80
C ALA A 598 -14.19 42.98 75.13
N LEU A 599 -13.02 42.40 75.36
CA LEU A 599 -12.65 41.09 74.81
C LEU A 599 -13.44 39.95 75.46
N SER A 600 -13.77 40.05 76.75
CA SER A 600 -14.62 39.07 77.45
C SER A 600 -16.04 39.03 76.89
N GLU A 601 -16.63 40.20 76.57
CA GLU A 601 -17.95 40.28 75.93
C GLU A 601 -17.92 39.70 74.51
N CYS A 602 -16.88 40.02 73.72
CA CYS A 602 -16.73 39.49 72.36
C CYS A 602 -16.53 37.96 72.35
N LEU A 603 -15.73 37.42 73.27
CA LEU A 603 -15.52 35.97 73.41
C LEU A 603 -16.77 35.25 73.94
N LYS A 604 -17.56 35.86 74.84
CA LYS A 604 -18.86 35.32 75.25
C LYS A 604 -19.83 35.24 74.07
N ALA A 605 -19.89 36.28 73.23
CA ALA A 605 -20.69 36.26 72.00
C ALA A 605 -20.21 35.19 71.01
N PHE A 606 -18.90 35.04 70.84
CA PHE A 606 -18.29 34.01 69.99
C PHE A 606 -18.61 32.59 70.46
N PHE A 607 -18.44 32.29 71.75
CA PHE A 607 -18.81 30.99 72.31
C PHE A 607 -20.32 30.76 72.31
N GLY A 608 -21.13 31.81 72.44
CA GLY A 608 -22.59 31.71 72.32
C GLY A 608 -23.06 31.25 70.94
N LEU A 609 -22.35 31.65 69.87
CA LEU A 609 -22.61 31.18 68.50
C LEU A 609 -22.09 29.74 68.27
N ILE A 610 -20.90 29.41 68.78
CA ILE A 610 -20.29 28.08 68.60
C ILE A 610 -21.02 26.99 69.40
N LEU A 611 -21.42 27.29 70.64
CA LEU A 611 -22.11 26.35 71.53
C LEU A 611 -23.63 26.31 71.29
N GLY A 612 -24.14 27.10 70.34
CA GLY A 612 -25.53 27.07 69.89
C GLY A 612 -26.56 27.71 70.83
N SER A 613 -26.13 28.56 71.77
CA SER A 613 -27.06 29.22 72.71
C SER A 613 -27.76 30.45 72.11
N GLU A 614 -27.16 31.11 71.12
CA GLU A 614 -27.77 32.18 70.33
C GLU A 614 -27.35 32.02 68.86
N ASN A 615 -28.25 31.63 67.95
CA ASN A 615 -28.03 31.47 66.50
C ASN A 615 -26.84 30.55 66.11
N SER A 616 -27.12 29.29 65.73
CA SER A 616 -26.12 28.32 65.29
C SER A 616 -25.29 28.77 64.08
N LEU A 617 -24.14 28.12 63.88
CA LEU A 617 -23.32 28.26 62.68
C LEU A 617 -24.13 27.94 61.41
N PRO A 618 -23.86 28.62 60.28
CA PRO A 618 -24.60 28.39 59.05
C PRO A 618 -24.38 26.96 58.52
N GLU A 619 -25.47 26.23 58.27
CA GLU A 619 -25.44 24.86 57.74
C GLU A 619 -25.48 24.79 56.20
N PHE A 620 -25.52 25.93 55.53
CA PHE A 620 -25.55 26.05 54.06
C PHE A 620 -26.63 25.16 53.39
N GLU A 621 -27.85 25.09 53.94
CA GLU A 621 -28.93 24.21 53.45
C GLU A 621 -29.27 24.41 51.96
N GLN A 622 -29.11 25.63 51.44
CA GLN A 622 -29.36 25.98 50.04
C GLN A 622 -28.28 25.46 49.08
N MET A 623 -27.17 24.92 49.58
CA MET A 623 -26.18 24.21 48.78
C MET A 623 -26.69 22.81 48.46
N GLN A 624 -26.92 22.51 47.18
CA GLN A 624 -27.63 21.30 46.76
C GLN A 624 -26.78 20.02 46.89
N ALA A 625 -25.46 20.13 46.70
CA ALA A 625 -24.55 19.00 46.80
C ALA A 625 -24.15 18.71 48.27
N PRO A 626 -24.49 17.53 48.84
CA PRO A 626 -24.20 17.24 50.25
C PRO A 626 -22.70 17.22 50.58
N SER A 627 -21.87 16.71 49.67
CA SER A 627 -20.42 16.65 49.85
C SER A 627 -19.78 18.04 49.92
N LEU A 628 -20.21 18.96 49.04
CA LEU A 628 -19.74 20.35 49.06
C LEU A 628 -20.25 21.11 50.30
N ARG A 629 -21.45 20.76 50.79
CA ARG A 629 -22.00 21.33 52.03
C ARG A 629 -21.15 20.91 53.23
N SER A 630 -20.85 19.63 53.37
CA SER A 630 -19.97 19.12 54.43
C SER A 630 -18.58 19.76 54.35
N GLU A 631 -18.02 19.92 53.14
CA GLU A 631 -16.73 20.58 52.94
C GLU A 631 -16.77 22.06 53.36
N ALA A 632 -17.80 22.81 52.97
CA ALA A 632 -17.94 24.21 53.36
C ALA A 632 -18.10 24.39 54.88
N CYS A 633 -18.90 23.54 55.54
CA CYS A 633 -19.03 23.53 57.00
C CYS A 633 -17.70 23.19 57.69
N LEU A 634 -16.97 22.20 57.17
CA LEU A 634 -15.67 21.80 57.69
C LEU A 634 -14.63 22.92 57.56
N GLN A 635 -14.57 23.58 56.40
CA GLN A 635 -13.68 24.71 56.17
C GLN A 635 -14.04 25.91 57.05
N LEU A 636 -15.33 26.21 57.22
CA LEU A 636 -15.79 27.26 58.12
C LEU A 636 -15.37 26.98 59.57
N ALA A 637 -15.58 25.76 60.05
CA ALA A 637 -15.14 25.32 61.37
C ALA A 637 -13.62 25.46 61.55
N LYS A 638 -12.83 25.04 60.56
CA LYS A 638 -11.36 25.18 60.57
C LYS A 638 -10.93 26.64 60.64
N SER A 639 -11.46 27.49 59.77
CA SER A 639 -11.11 28.91 59.74
C SER A 639 -11.53 29.65 61.02
N LEU A 640 -12.66 29.29 61.64
CA LEU A 640 -13.06 29.84 62.95
C LEU A 640 -12.14 29.37 64.07
N ALA A 641 -11.71 28.10 64.06
CA ALA A 641 -10.77 27.57 65.03
C ALA A 641 -9.39 28.23 64.90
N GLU A 642 -8.92 28.47 63.66
CA GLU A 642 -7.68 29.20 63.37
C GLU A 642 -7.76 30.66 63.84
N ALA A 643 -8.87 31.35 63.56
CA ALA A 643 -9.10 32.71 64.04
C ALA A 643 -9.08 32.77 65.58
N TYR A 644 -9.71 31.80 66.26
CA TYR A 644 -9.64 31.69 67.72
C TYR A 644 -8.24 31.38 68.22
N GLU A 645 -7.48 30.51 67.54
CA GLU A 645 -6.11 30.18 67.91
C GLU A 645 -5.20 31.41 67.90
N ILE A 646 -5.40 32.30 66.93
CA ILE A 646 -4.69 33.59 66.84
C ILE A 646 -5.05 34.49 68.03
N ILE A 647 -6.34 34.60 68.37
CA ILE A 647 -6.81 35.36 69.53
C ILE A 647 -6.22 34.76 70.82
N TYR A 648 -6.26 33.43 70.98
CA TYR A 648 -5.74 32.72 72.14
C TYR A 648 -4.24 32.95 72.33
N LYS A 649 -3.45 32.84 71.25
CA LYS A 649 -2.00 33.12 71.27
C LYS A 649 -1.73 34.57 71.66
N GLY A 650 -2.51 35.52 71.14
CA GLY A 650 -2.41 36.93 71.50
C GLY A 650 -2.76 37.22 72.96
N ILE A 651 -3.79 36.58 73.52
CA ILE A 651 -4.18 36.74 74.93
C ILE A 651 -3.14 36.11 75.88
N MET A 652 -2.56 34.97 75.49
CA MET A 652 -1.58 34.23 76.29
C MET A 652 -0.16 34.81 76.22
N ASP A 653 0.12 35.76 75.31
CA ASP A 653 1.42 36.43 75.24
C ASP A 653 1.60 37.38 76.43
N PRO A 654 2.63 37.18 77.29
CA PRO A 654 2.91 38.06 78.43
C PRO A 654 3.15 39.52 78.03
N ASN A 655 3.58 39.79 76.79
CA ASN A 655 3.86 41.16 76.31
C ASN A 655 2.58 42.00 76.10
N ASN A 656 1.42 41.36 76.01
CA ASN A 656 0.15 42.04 75.75
C ASN A 656 -0.58 42.49 77.03
N GLY A 657 -0.03 42.20 78.22
CA GLY A 657 -0.40 42.85 79.48
C GLY A 657 -1.74 42.43 80.11
N TYR A 658 -2.35 41.31 79.68
CA TYR A 658 -3.61 40.85 80.26
C TYR A 658 -3.41 40.29 81.70
N PRO A 659 -4.16 40.77 82.71
CA PRO A 659 -3.95 40.45 84.13
C PRO A 659 -4.32 39.00 84.51
N ASP A 660 -5.28 38.38 83.83
CA ASP A 660 -5.59 36.94 83.99
C ASP A 660 -5.99 36.30 82.64
N PRO A 661 -4.99 35.93 81.81
CA PRO A 661 -5.21 35.37 80.47
C PRO A 661 -6.03 34.07 80.47
N ARG A 662 -5.92 33.24 81.51
CA ARG A 662 -6.58 31.94 81.62
C ARG A 662 -8.05 32.07 81.98
N SER A 663 -8.43 33.11 82.71
CA SER A 663 -9.85 33.41 82.98
C SER A 663 -10.59 33.96 81.75
N LEU A 664 -9.85 34.66 80.87
CA LEU A 664 -10.37 35.33 79.67
C LEU A 664 -10.53 34.36 78.50
N ALA A 665 -9.51 33.53 78.25
CA ALA A 665 -9.52 32.49 77.22
C ALA A 665 -9.60 31.09 77.86
N ARG A 666 -10.79 30.75 78.37
CA ARG A 666 -11.03 29.55 79.19
C ARG A 666 -10.80 28.22 78.47
N HIS A 667 -10.96 28.20 77.16
CA HIS A 667 -10.87 26.98 76.33
C HIS A 667 -9.59 27.02 75.49
N PRO A 668 -8.70 26.01 75.57
CA PRO A 668 -7.57 25.92 74.65
C PRO A 668 -8.07 25.67 73.22
N PRO A 669 -7.31 26.05 72.18
CA PRO A 669 -7.69 25.87 70.78
C PRO A 669 -8.09 24.42 70.43
N ASP A 670 -7.44 23.41 71.02
CA ASP A 670 -7.77 21.98 70.83
C ASP A 670 -9.19 21.63 71.31
N GLN A 671 -9.64 22.26 72.40
CA GLN A 671 -11.01 22.10 72.88
C GLN A 671 -12.02 22.74 71.93
N ILE A 672 -11.69 23.89 71.34
CA ILE A 672 -12.55 24.55 70.35
C ILE A 672 -12.63 23.75 69.04
N ARG A 673 -11.52 23.15 68.59
CA ARG A 673 -11.51 22.20 67.46
C ARG A 673 -12.44 21.01 67.72
N THR A 674 -12.36 20.44 68.92
CA THR A 674 -13.25 19.33 69.34
C THR A 674 -14.73 19.74 69.35
N ILE A 675 -15.05 20.94 69.84
CA ILE A 675 -16.43 21.46 69.87
C ILE A 675 -16.98 21.71 68.46
N LEU A 676 -16.13 22.15 67.54
CA LEU A 676 -16.48 22.37 66.13
C LEU A 676 -16.48 21.09 65.29
N GLY A 677 -16.14 19.93 65.87
CA GLY A 677 -16.18 18.63 65.23
C GLY A 677 -15.07 18.39 64.19
N ILE A 678 -13.91 19.03 64.37
CA ILE A 678 -12.78 19.00 63.42
C ILE A 678 -11.50 18.37 63.97
#